data_AF-A0A1Y5Y5H1-F1
#
_entry.id   AF-A0A1Y5Y5H1-F1
#
_cell.length_a   1.000
_cell.length_b   1.000
_cell.length_c   1.000
_cell.angle_alpha   90.00
_cell.angle_beta   90.00
_cell.angle_gamma   90.00
#
_symmetry.space_group_name_H-M   'P 1'
#
loop_
_entity.id
_entity.type
_entity.pdbx_description
1 polymer ?
#
loop_
_entity_poly.entity_id
_entity_poly.type
_entity_poly.pdbx_seq_one_letter_code
_entity_poly.pdbx_strand_id
1 'polypeptide(L)'
;MRRLLAISAAAAALAVYSGGASPAYTASAAPGLSWTVEHSPFRLVYTSSGKQITAQLPGMGYRLADGTAHTLTALRSSNGGTYTVDTSEPGRSATVDVVRTDRGLRVSMSLQPATDVVQVSETLVGSTSEHFLGGGAHTMFIDLRGKTLLNKAVFVGASNFGKCNKNGAPTPFFVSSAGYGIYPDTTAIGRLAFPDAAPDTHCNDAPAPCPVSYNQPDRIQLCFKTNRLDYEVYAGDPAAVTTSYFKRVGMPTLPPPRQFAMTKWRDKISSQAEVIEDMVELQKRGIPLDTIWIDNPWEQGPVGGRVTYACIGALTFDNQQFPDPAGMIAQLRAGGVSLGTWVAPFLSKQSDGKPCVNDYPPGSFVQSDRTNVWDIDLTNPVARAHFETKLEKLFRMGVNMVKGDRGEEHNFEQSTFAGGPGTLVHNTYPLLYAESVARTLQKVHGDDYAMLFRAGYDGMPKVLRGSWMADADMSFDGLRLTLRRGVNNSFTGHPVWGSDTGGYRRVADDSPSPSLFTRWAQLSAISPVFQVGGPGRNATPWVYDQATVDRFRRAAVLHYELFPYLYRLAQQASTTGVPITRPMAFDYPHEEAAWRADQQLMIGEDLLAAPVTADRAEADGAAGRPTPVDVWLPTGKWIDLHNGNVVEGGRWVVRESTLDEFPLYLRAGGGIAFNQRDPDIWPTPWGLNDINPKDRTGWLISPHGGTSVTNHTGGKVETRRMGRLLEVRVSGSAKETQITIPGPAPMLASIDGSHPMPRSSPEQLRGKATGWTTKDGPFGGTILKVPANSKVLLVMA
;
A
#
# COMPACT_ATOMS: atom_id res chain seq x y z
N MET A 1 52.21 -33.33 28.47
CA MET A 1 52.68 -33.25 27.06
C MET A 1 51.50 -33.64 26.18
N ARG A 2 50.63 -32.74 25.71
CA ARG A 2 50.77 -31.75 24.62
C ARG A 2 51.25 -32.36 23.28
N ARG A 3 50.32 -32.50 22.32
CA ARG A 3 50.35 -32.09 20.89
C ARG A 3 49.23 -32.88 20.15
N LEU A 4 48.18 -32.29 19.56
CA LEU A 4 48.00 -31.36 18.42
C LEU A 4 48.36 -31.93 17.04
N LEU A 5 47.45 -31.64 16.08
CA LEU A 5 47.48 -31.70 14.59
C LEU A 5 46.79 -32.94 13.98
N ALA A 6 45.62 -32.87 13.31
CA ALA A 6 45.09 -32.06 12.18
C ALA A 6 45.37 -32.69 10.80
N ILE A 7 44.30 -32.82 9.98
CA ILE A 7 44.14 -32.94 8.50
C ILE A 7 42.69 -33.50 8.30
N SER A 8 41.64 -32.71 8.01
CA SER A 8 41.19 -31.99 6.79
C SER A 8 40.42 -32.83 5.75
N ALA A 9 39.17 -32.37 5.51
CA ALA A 9 38.34 -32.38 4.28
C ALA A 9 37.68 -33.68 3.77
N ALA A 10 36.33 -33.74 3.77
CA ALA A 10 35.46 -33.49 2.60
C ALA A 10 34.06 -34.17 2.73
N ALA A 11 33.02 -33.32 2.62
CA ALA A 11 31.65 -33.52 2.10
C ALA A 11 30.90 -34.86 2.30
N ALA A 12 29.74 -34.77 2.99
CA ALA A 12 28.42 -35.07 2.41
C ALA A 12 27.31 -34.69 3.40
N ALA A 13 26.42 -33.78 2.97
CA ALA A 13 25.23 -33.37 3.70
C ALA A 13 24.07 -34.32 3.38
N LEU A 14 23.52 -34.98 4.40
CA LEU A 14 22.17 -35.57 4.42
C LEU A 14 21.88 -36.07 5.84
N ALA A 15 21.03 -35.34 6.58
CA ALA A 15 20.01 -35.90 7.48
C ALA A 15 19.40 -34.81 8.38
N VAL A 16 18.11 -34.55 8.13
CA VAL A 16 17.02 -34.59 9.12
C VAL A 16 17.32 -34.02 10.52
N TYR A 17 16.84 -32.80 10.79
CA TYR A 17 16.63 -32.32 12.15
C TYR A 17 15.19 -32.63 12.59
N SER A 18 15.06 -33.59 13.50
CA SER A 18 13.85 -33.85 14.28
C SER A 18 13.63 -32.74 15.32
N GLY A 19 12.35 -32.40 15.51
CA GLY A 19 11.91 -31.19 16.18
C GLY A 19 12.05 -31.13 17.70
N GLY A 20 12.24 -29.90 18.18
CA GLY A 20 11.86 -29.45 19.52
C GLY A 20 10.68 -28.49 19.38
N ALA A 21 9.59 -28.79 20.07
CA ALA A 21 8.30 -28.12 19.95
C ALA A 21 8.33 -26.67 20.46
N SER A 22 8.04 -25.73 19.57
CA SER A 22 7.47 -24.42 19.92
C SER A 22 6.04 -24.60 20.47
N PRO A 23 5.54 -23.72 21.35
CA PRO A 23 4.17 -23.82 21.82
C PRO A 23 3.22 -23.73 20.61
N ALA A 24 2.41 -24.76 20.44
CA ALA A 24 1.40 -24.83 19.40
C ALA A 24 0.39 -23.69 19.61
N TYR A 25 0.48 -22.64 18.80
CA TYR A 25 -0.70 -21.86 18.48
C TYR A 25 -1.59 -22.75 17.62
N THR A 26 -2.54 -23.42 18.27
CA THR A 26 -3.70 -23.98 17.58
C THR A 26 -4.48 -22.81 16.98
N ALA A 27 -4.22 -22.50 15.72
CA ALA A 27 -5.11 -21.69 14.91
C ALA A 27 -6.42 -22.48 14.76
N SER A 28 -7.38 -22.17 15.63
CA SER A 28 -8.78 -22.57 15.45
C SER A 28 -9.20 -22.08 14.06
N ALA A 29 -9.81 -22.96 13.26
CA ALA A 29 -10.68 -22.53 12.17
C ALA A 29 -11.62 -21.44 12.71
N ALA A 30 -12.04 -20.47 11.89
CA ALA A 30 -13.03 -19.48 12.30
C ALA A 30 -14.26 -20.24 12.85
N PRO A 31 -14.52 -20.20 14.17
CA PRO A 31 -15.62 -20.94 14.75
C PRO A 31 -16.92 -20.45 14.12
N GLY A 32 -17.73 -21.36 13.56
CA GLY A 32 -19.11 -21.05 13.18
C GLY A 32 -19.41 -20.87 11.69
N LEU A 33 -18.43 -20.81 10.77
CA LEU A 33 -18.74 -20.82 9.33
C LEU A 33 -19.15 -22.23 8.88
N SER A 34 -20.31 -22.35 8.25
CA SER A 34 -20.83 -23.61 7.70
C SER A 34 -21.64 -23.35 6.42
N TRP A 35 -21.98 -24.43 5.71
CA TRP A 35 -22.84 -24.35 4.55
C TRP A 35 -23.93 -25.42 4.60
N THR A 36 -25.04 -25.14 3.95
CA THR A 36 -26.07 -26.12 3.59
C THR A 36 -26.29 -26.11 2.09
N VAL A 37 -26.95 -27.16 1.58
CA VAL A 37 -27.25 -27.30 0.16
C VAL A 37 -28.75 -27.43 -0.02
N GLU A 38 -29.29 -26.66 -0.95
CA GLU A 38 -30.62 -26.90 -1.48
C GLU A 38 -30.51 -27.58 -2.84
N HIS A 39 -31.45 -28.49 -3.13
CA HIS A 39 -31.26 -29.49 -4.17
C HIS A 39 -31.83 -29.09 -5.54
N SER A 40 -32.92 -28.31 -5.57
CA SER A 40 -33.59 -27.93 -6.82
C SER A 40 -34.34 -26.59 -6.64
N PRO A 41 -33.85 -25.49 -7.23
CA PRO A 41 -32.55 -25.39 -7.89
C PRO A 41 -31.39 -25.60 -6.90
N PHE A 42 -30.26 -26.12 -7.39
CA PHE A 42 -29.05 -26.28 -6.60
C PHE A 42 -28.55 -24.92 -6.09
N ARG A 43 -28.36 -24.77 -4.78
CA ARG A 43 -27.66 -23.62 -4.19
C ARG A 43 -26.95 -23.96 -2.88
N LEU A 44 -25.80 -23.33 -2.67
CA LEU A 44 -25.09 -23.30 -1.39
C LEU A 44 -25.55 -22.10 -0.55
N VAL A 45 -25.90 -22.35 0.71
CA VAL A 45 -26.25 -21.30 1.69
C VAL A 45 -25.15 -21.25 2.75
N TYR A 46 -24.54 -20.09 2.97
CA TYR A 46 -23.46 -19.91 3.93
C TYR A 46 -23.98 -19.30 5.22
N THR A 47 -23.62 -19.89 6.35
CA THR A 47 -24.00 -19.40 7.67
C THR A 47 -22.78 -19.21 8.55
N SER A 48 -22.78 -18.17 9.37
CA SER A 48 -21.79 -17.94 10.43
C SER A 48 -22.52 -17.80 11.76
N SER A 49 -22.12 -18.60 12.76
CA SER A 49 -22.75 -18.60 14.09
C SER A 49 -24.27 -18.77 14.05
N GLY A 50 -24.76 -19.61 13.14
CA GLY A 50 -26.19 -19.91 12.95
C GLY A 50 -26.98 -18.86 12.16
N LYS A 51 -26.36 -17.75 11.74
CA LYS A 51 -27.00 -16.72 10.90
C LYS A 51 -26.53 -16.87 9.44
N GLN A 52 -27.44 -16.82 8.48
CA GLN A 52 -27.09 -16.72 7.07
C GLN A 52 -26.33 -15.41 6.79
N ILE A 53 -25.16 -15.53 6.19
CA ILE A 53 -24.30 -14.39 5.81
C ILE A 53 -24.45 -14.05 4.32
N THR A 54 -24.55 -15.07 3.47
CA THR A 54 -24.89 -14.96 2.05
C THR A 54 -25.27 -16.35 1.54
N ALA A 55 -25.76 -16.45 0.30
CA ALA A 55 -26.09 -17.71 -0.36
C ALA A 55 -25.88 -17.55 -1.87
N GLN A 56 -25.75 -18.65 -2.59
CA GLN A 56 -25.86 -18.63 -4.05
C GLN A 56 -27.30 -18.32 -4.45
N LEU A 57 -27.47 -17.42 -5.41
CA LEU A 57 -28.70 -17.35 -6.17
C LEU A 57 -28.71 -18.49 -7.21
N PRO A 58 -29.88 -19.05 -7.55
CA PRO A 58 -29.98 -20.00 -8.63
C PRO A 58 -29.35 -19.44 -9.90
N GLY A 59 -28.51 -20.21 -10.58
CA GLY A 59 -27.90 -19.79 -11.84
C GLY A 59 -26.39 -19.53 -11.82
N MET A 60 -25.61 -20.21 -10.96
CA MET A 60 -24.19 -20.41 -11.26
C MET A 60 -24.07 -20.91 -12.70
N GLY A 61 -23.26 -20.24 -13.50
CA GLY A 61 -23.40 -20.25 -14.94
C GLY A 61 -22.08 -20.35 -15.69
N TYR A 62 -22.19 -20.65 -16.97
CA TYR A 62 -21.07 -20.69 -17.89
C TYR A 62 -21.52 -20.31 -19.30
N ARG A 63 -20.56 -19.89 -20.13
CA ARG A 63 -20.79 -19.54 -21.54
C ARG A 63 -19.82 -20.31 -22.44
N LEU A 64 -20.33 -20.74 -23.58
CA LEU A 64 -19.57 -21.42 -24.61
C LEU A 64 -18.95 -20.44 -25.60
N ALA A 65 -17.97 -20.91 -26.37
CA ALA A 65 -17.27 -20.12 -27.38
C ALA A 65 -18.21 -19.55 -28.47
N ASP A 66 -19.33 -20.21 -28.73
CA ASP A 66 -20.38 -19.75 -29.66
C ASP A 66 -21.28 -18.64 -29.08
N GLY A 67 -21.11 -18.31 -27.80
CA GLY A 67 -21.88 -17.30 -27.08
C GLY A 67 -23.08 -17.84 -26.31
N THR A 68 -23.42 -19.13 -26.40
CA THR A 68 -24.55 -19.74 -25.67
C THR A 68 -24.27 -19.80 -24.17
N ALA A 69 -25.25 -19.46 -23.33
CA ALA A 69 -25.13 -19.44 -21.87
C ALA A 69 -25.98 -20.55 -21.23
N HIS A 70 -25.42 -21.19 -20.20
CA HIS A 70 -26.02 -22.29 -19.46
C HIS A 70 -25.83 -22.11 -17.96
N THR A 71 -26.62 -22.83 -17.16
CA THR A 71 -26.59 -22.76 -15.70
C THR A 71 -26.64 -24.14 -15.07
N LEU A 72 -26.16 -24.24 -13.83
CA LEU A 72 -26.43 -25.38 -12.96
C LEU A 72 -27.93 -25.42 -12.63
N THR A 73 -28.49 -26.63 -12.53
CA THR A 73 -29.93 -26.86 -12.33
C THR A 73 -30.21 -27.62 -11.04
N ALA A 74 -30.14 -28.96 -11.04
CA ALA A 74 -30.52 -29.80 -9.91
C ALA A 74 -29.37 -30.66 -9.43
N LEU A 75 -29.33 -30.92 -8.12
CA LEU A 75 -28.39 -31.87 -7.52
C LEU A 75 -28.70 -33.29 -7.99
N ARG A 76 -27.71 -33.95 -8.61
CA ARG A 76 -27.79 -35.35 -9.04
C ARG A 76 -27.34 -36.30 -7.93
N SER A 77 -26.21 -35.99 -7.29
CA SER A 77 -25.64 -36.80 -6.20
C SER A 77 -24.70 -35.98 -5.33
N SER A 78 -24.52 -36.40 -4.08
CA SER A 78 -23.58 -35.79 -3.13
C SER A 78 -22.73 -36.83 -2.43
N ASN A 79 -21.49 -36.47 -2.11
CA ASN A 79 -20.57 -37.27 -1.31
C ASN A 79 -19.59 -36.37 -0.54
N GLY A 80 -19.74 -36.28 0.79
CA GLY A 80 -18.70 -35.68 1.65
C GLY A 80 -18.28 -34.24 1.34
N GLY A 81 -19.16 -33.40 0.77
CA GLY A 81 -18.85 -32.03 0.34
C GLY A 81 -18.63 -31.85 -1.16
N THR A 82 -18.62 -32.95 -1.91
CA THR A 82 -18.63 -32.97 -3.39
C THR A 82 -20.06 -33.17 -3.89
N TYR A 83 -20.48 -32.36 -4.86
CA TYR A 83 -21.83 -32.36 -5.43
C TYR A 83 -21.73 -32.50 -6.95
N THR A 84 -22.40 -33.50 -7.52
CA THR A 84 -22.62 -33.60 -8.97
C THR A 84 -23.94 -32.93 -9.28
N VAL A 85 -23.92 -31.93 -10.15
CA VAL A 85 -25.07 -31.08 -10.45
C VAL A 85 -25.34 -31.14 -11.95
N ASP A 86 -26.61 -31.30 -12.32
CA ASP A 86 -27.04 -31.19 -13.71
C ASP A 86 -26.89 -29.75 -14.20
N THR A 87 -26.77 -29.58 -15.51
CA THR A 87 -26.79 -28.25 -16.14
C THR A 87 -27.96 -28.13 -17.11
N SER A 88 -28.26 -26.91 -17.56
CA SER A 88 -29.26 -26.67 -18.60
C SER A 88 -28.80 -27.10 -19.99
N GLU A 89 -27.53 -27.50 -20.15
CA GLU A 89 -27.01 -28.10 -21.38
C GLU A 89 -27.10 -29.63 -21.33
N PRO A 90 -27.79 -30.25 -22.29
CA PRO A 90 -27.85 -31.71 -22.39
C PRO A 90 -26.44 -32.33 -22.50
N GLY A 91 -26.16 -33.34 -21.68
CA GLY A 91 -24.89 -34.08 -21.73
C GLY A 91 -23.73 -33.44 -20.94
N ARG A 92 -23.94 -32.29 -20.30
CA ARG A 92 -22.95 -31.64 -19.43
C ARG A 92 -23.42 -31.59 -17.98
N SER A 93 -22.52 -31.95 -17.07
CA SER A 93 -22.71 -31.83 -15.62
C SER A 93 -21.60 -30.99 -14.99
N ALA A 94 -21.85 -30.45 -13.81
CA ALA A 94 -20.85 -29.78 -12.98
C ALA A 94 -20.49 -30.63 -11.75
N THR A 95 -19.24 -30.55 -11.32
CA THR A 95 -18.80 -30.97 -10.00
C THR A 95 -18.51 -29.72 -9.17
N VAL A 96 -19.22 -29.59 -8.04
CA VAL A 96 -19.03 -28.53 -7.05
C VAL A 96 -18.46 -29.14 -5.79
N ASP A 97 -17.25 -28.73 -5.41
CA ASP A 97 -16.58 -29.15 -4.19
C ASP A 97 -16.61 -28.03 -3.16
N VAL A 98 -17.03 -28.33 -1.93
CA VAL A 98 -16.95 -27.42 -0.79
C VAL A 98 -16.03 -28.02 0.27
N VAL A 99 -14.88 -27.41 0.45
CA VAL A 99 -13.83 -27.86 1.36
C VAL A 99 -13.67 -26.86 2.50
N ARG A 100 -13.70 -27.37 3.74
CA ARG A 100 -13.30 -26.57 4.90
C ARG A 100 -11.79 -26.35 4.89
N THR A 101 -11.38 -25.11 5.00
CA THR A 101 -9.98 -24.73 5.20
C THR A 101 -9.76 -24.31 6.65
N ASP A 102 -8.51 -24.07 7.02
CA ASP A 102 -8.14 -23.45 8.30
C ASP A 102 -8.63 -21.99 8.42
N ARG A 103 -9.12 -21.40 7.33
CA ARG A 103 -9.46 -19.96 7.20
C ARG A 103 -10.91 -19.68 6.83
N GLY A 104 -11.62 -20.67 6.29
CA GLY A 104 -12.97 -20.50 5.76
C GLY A 104 -13.46 -21.71 4.97
N LEU A 105 -14.18 -21.45 3.89
CA LEU A 105 -14.64 -22.47 2.94
C LEU A 105 -14.05 -22.19 1.56
N ARG A 106 -13.52 -23.20 0.89
CA ARG A 106 -13.17 -23.15 -0.53
C ARG A 106 -14.28 -23.83 -1.33
N VAL A 107 -14.78 -23.13 -2.34
CA VAL A 107 -15.75 -23.65 -3.31
C VAL A 107 -15.08 -23.75 -4.67
N SER A 108 -15.17 -24.92 -5.29
CA SER A 108 -14.62 -25.17 -6.62
C SER A 108 -15.70 -25.74 -7.53
N MET A 109 -15.92 -25.11 -8.69
CA MET A 109 -16.81 -25.61 -9.75
C MET A 109 -15.98 -25.98 -10.98
N SER A 110 -16.18 -27.21 -11.45
CA SER A 110 -15.66 -27.69 -12.73
C SER A 110 -16.77 -28.33 -13.56
N LEU A 111 -16.63 -28.29 -14.89
CA LEU A 111 -17.62 -28.81 -15.85
C LEU A 111 -17.09 -30.07 -16.53
N GLN A 112 -17.98 -31.02 -16.81
CA GLN A 112 -17.66 -32.25 -17.53
C GLN A 112 -18.66 -32.51 -18.66
N PRO A 113 -18.23 -32.49 -19.94
CA PRO A 113 -16.90 -32.06 -20.41
C PRO A 113 -16.72 -30.53 -20.30
N ALA A 114 -15.48 -30.05 -20.10
CA ALA A 114 -15.16 -28.61 -20.04
C ALA A 114 -14.92 -27.96 -21.42
N THR A 115 -15.00 -28.74 -22.50
CA THR A 115 -14.73 -28.28 -23.87
C THR A 115 -15.59 -27.08 -24.24
N ASP A 116 -15.01 -26.12 -24.96
CA ASP A 116 -15.64 -24.89 -25.46
C ASP A 116 -16.18 -23.92 -24.42
N VAL A 117 -16.04 -24.20 -23.12
CA VAL A 117 -16.39 -23.25 -22.06
C VAL A 117 -15.33 -22.14 -22.01
N VAL A 118 -15.76 -20.89 -22.18
CA VAL A 118 -14.87 -19.71 -22.23
C VAL A 118 -15.11 -18.74 -21.07
N GLN A 119 -16.24 -18.84 -20.39
CA GLN A 119 -16.59 -18.01 -19.24
C GLN A 119 -17.34 -18.82 -18.19
N VAL A 120 -17.13 -18.46 -16.92
CA VAL A 120 -17.87 -18.95 -15.76
C VAL A 120 -18.35 -17.78 -14.92
N SER A 121 -19.50 -17.94 -14.26
CA SER A 121 -20.11 -16.92 -13.42
C SER A 121 -20.75 -17.47 -12.16
N GLU A 122 -20.75 -16.66 -11.12
CA GLU A 122 -21.44 -16.90 -9.85
C GLU A 122 -22.27 -15.69 -9.47
N THR A 123 -23.41 -15.94 -8.83
CA THR A 123 -24.26 -14.89 -8.28
C THR A 123 -24.55 -15.21 -6.82
N LEU A 124 -24.17 -14.29 -5.93
CA LEU A 124 -24.42 -14.39 -4.50
C LEU A 124 -25.54 -13.42 -4.09
N VAL A 125 -26.34 -13.82 -3.10
CA VAL A 125 -27.33 -12.96 -2.45
C VAL A 125 -26.61 -11.78 -1.81
N GLY A 126 -27.08 -10.57 -2.10
CA GLY A 126 -26.64 -9.32 -1.47
C GLY A 126 -27.81 -8.36 -1.28
N SER A 127 -27.55 -7.19 -0.71
CA SER A 127 -28.58 -6.18 -0.48
C SER A 127 -28.06 -4.76 -0.73
N THR A 128 -28.93 -3.83 -1.09
CA THR A 128 -28.62 -2.40 -1.15
C THR A 128 -28.34 -1.77 0.22
N SER A 129 -28.68 -2.47 1.31
CA SER A 129 -28.28 -2.09 2.67
C SER A 129 -26.86 -2.53 3.03
N GLU A 130 -26.25 -3.38 2.21
CA GLU A 130 -24.93 -3.95 2.44
C GLU A 130 -23.85 -3.05 1.83
N HIS A 131 -22.73 -2.92 2.53
CA HIS A 131 -21.60 -2.13 2.07
C HIS A 131 -20.38 -3.02 1.87
N PHE A 132 -19.47 -2.58 1.02
CA PHE A 132 -18.38 -3.43 0.55
C PHE A 132 -17.05 -2.68 0.46
N LEU A 133 -15.98 -3.28 0.99
CA LEU A 133 -14.60 -2.81 0.81
C LEU A 133 -13.84 -3.78 -0.10
N GLY A 134 -12.87 -3.30 -0.87
CA GLY A 134 -11.98 -4.16 -1.66
C GLY A 134 -11.76 -3.67 -3.09
N GLY A 135 -11.55 -4.61 -4.00
CA GLY A 135 -11.51 -4.33 -5.43
C GLY A 135 -10.18 -3.85 -6.01
N GLY A 136 -9.14 -3.73 -5.19
CA GLY A 136 -7.80 -3.31 -5.61
C GLY A 136 -7.58 -1.78 -5.56
N ALA A 137 -6.53 -1.28 -6.21
CA ALA A 137 -6.16 0.14 -6.21
C ALA A 137 -6.96 1.02 -7.20
N HIS A 138 -8.30 1.05 -7.09
CA HIS A 138 -9.14 1.99 -7.84
C HIS A 138 -9.24 3.35 -7.14
N THR A 139 -9.54 4.41 -7.89
CA THR A 139 -9.51 5.80 -7.42
C THR A 139 -10.89 6.37 -7.06
N MET A 140 -11.96 5.71 -7.49
CA MET A 140 -13.27 6.36 -7.64
C MET A 140 -14.08 6.40 -6.35
N PHE A 141 -14.03 5.31 -5.57
CA PHE A 141 -14.88 5.12 -4.39
C PHE A 141 -14.14 4.28 -3.34
N ILE A 142 -14.66 4.25 -2.11
CA ILE A 142 -14.23 3.32 -1.05
C ILE A 142 -15.26 2.20 -0.89
N ASP A 143 -16.55 2.57 -0.81
CA ASP A 143 -17.67 1.63 -0.79
C ASP A 143 -18.01 1.15 -2.21
N LEU A 144 -17.97 -0.17 -2.42
CA LEU A 144 -18.27 -0.81 -3.70
C LEU A 144 -19.78 -0.97 -3.96
N ARG A 145 -20.65 -0.63 -3.00
CA ARG A 145 -22.10 -0.68 -3.18
C ARG A 145 -22.55 0.12 -4.41
N GLY A 146 -23.39 -0.49 -5.26
CA GLY A 146 -23.86 0.12 -6.50
C GLY A 146 -22.77 0.30 -7.57
N LYS A 147 -21.61 -0.36 -7.43
CA LYS A 147 -20.48 -0.24 -8.37
C LYS A 147 -20.23 -1.54 -9.12
N THR A 148 -19.54 -1.39 -10.25
CA THR A 148 -18.89 -2.51 -10.94
C THR A 148 -17.39 -2.40 -10.82
N LEU A 149 -16.72 -3.54 -10.71
CA LEU A 149 -15.27 -3.64 -10.69
C LEU A 149 -14.77 -4.43 -11.88
N LEU A 150 -13.76 -3.90 -12.54
CA LEU A 150 -13.02 -4.58 -13.58
C LEU A 150 -11.90 -5.41 -12.94
N ASN A 151 -11.92 -6.74 -13.13
CA ASN A 151 -10.81 -7.62 -12.76
C ASN A 151 -9.84 -7.77 -13.93
N LYS A 152 -9.16 -6.68 -14.27
CA LYS A 152 -8.19 -6.63 -15.38
C LYS A 152 -7.15 -5.56 -15.07
N ALA A 153 -5.87 -5.94 -14.97
CA ALA A 153 -4.80 -4.98 -14.69
C ALA A 153 -4.63 -4.06 -15.90
N VAL A 154 -4.87 -2.77 -15.71
CA VAL A 154 -4.88 -1.80 -16.80
C VAL A 154 -4.21 -0.51 -16.36
N PHE A 155 -3.57 0.16 -17.31
CA PHE A 155 -2.99 1.46 -17.09
C PHE A 155 -4.00 2.42 -16.45
N VAL A 156 -3.59 3.07 -15.36
CA VAL A 156 -4.33 4.17 -14.74
C VAL A 156 -3.46 5.41 -14.79
N GLY A 157 -3.93 6.44 -15.49
CA GLY A 157 -3.21 7.67 -15.70
C GLY A 157 -4.00 8.62 -16.60
N ALA A 158 -3.31 9.30 -17.51
CA ALA A 158 -3.83 10.47 -18.23
C ALA A 158 -5.24 10.41 -18.80
N SER A 159 -5.56 9.29 -19.43
CA SER A 159 -6.80 9.14 -20.17
C SER A 159 -7.97 8.74 -19.28
N ASN A 160 -7.73 8.28 -18.05
CA ASN A 160 -8.75 7.60 -17.25
C ASN A 160 -8.69 7.85 -15.72
N PHE A 161 -7.69 8.54 -15.17
CA PHE A 161 -7.59 8.85 -13.75
C PHE A 161 -8.82 9.65 -13.29
N GLY A 162 -9.61 9.09 -12.38
CA GLY A 162 -10.85 9.74 -11.91
C GLY A 162 -12.00 9.81 -12.91
N LYS A 163 -11.80 9.31 -14.14
CA LYS A 163 -12.82 9.34 -15.21
C LYS A 163 -13.47 7.99 -15.39
N CYS A 164 -12.72 6.91 -15.18
CA CYS A 164 -13.15 5.56 -15.47
C CYS A 164 -12.64 4.64 -14.36
N ASN A 165 -13.44 3.67 -13.93
CA ASN A 165 -13.09 2.73 -12.87
C ASN A 165 -12.06 1.65 -13.31
N LYS A 166 -11.00 2.08 -13.98
CA LYS A 166 -9.85 1.26 -14.32
C LYS A 166 -8.92 1.11 -13.12
N ASN A 167 -8.25 -0.02 -13.04
CA ASN A 167 -7.44 -0.39 -11.90
C ASN A 167 -6.10 -0.99 -12.36
N GLY A 168 -5.00 -0.39 -11.88
CA GLY A 168 -3.64 -0.89 -12.18
C GLY A 168 -3.25 -2.06 -11.29
N ALA A 169 -3.92 -2.21 -10.15
CA ALA A 169 -3.73 -3.29 -9.20
C ALA A 169 -5.09 -3.88 -8.80
N PRO A 170 -5.82 -4.53 -9.71
CA PRO A 170 -7.12 -5.11 -9.39
C PRO A 170 -6.95 -6.32 -8.47
N THR A 171 -7.94 -6.46 -7.60
CA THR A 171 -8.04 -7.58 -6.66
C THR A 171 -9.50 -7.99 -6.62
N PRO A 172 -9.88 -9.22 -6.97
CA PRO A 172 -11.27 -9.64 -7.00
C PRO A 172 -11.83 -9.92 -5.59
N PHE A 173 -11.05 -9.70 -4.52
CA PHE A 173 -11.47 -9.84 -3.13
C PHE A 173 -12.27 -8.62 -2.63
N PHE A 174 -13.29 -8.91 -1.83
CA PHE A 174 -14.06 -7.92 -1.10
C PHE A 174 -14.51 -8.41 0.28
N VAL A 175 -14.81 -7.45 1.16
CA VAL A 175 -15.38 -7.64 2.49
C VAL A 175 -16.72 -6.94 2.55
N SER A 176 -17.71 -7.60 3.16
CA SER A 176 -19.06 -7.11 3.35
C SER A 176 -19.31 -6.64 4.79
N SER A 177 -20.10 -5.57 4.95
CA SER A 177 -20.63 -5.12 6.24
C SER A 177 -21.51 -6.15 6.95
N ALA A 178 -21.96 -7.20 6.25
CA ALA A 178 -22.70 -8.32 6.82
C ALA A 178 -21.81 -9.36 7.54
N GLY A 179 -20.50 -9.14 7.61
CA GLY A 179 -19.56 -9.97 8.39
C GLY A 179 -18.98 -11.16 7.64
N TYR A 180 -18.76 -11.00 6.33
CA TYR A 180 -18.13 -12.01 5.49
C TYR A 180 -17.23 -11.38 4.42
N GLY A 181 -16.42 -12.20 3.76
CA GLY A 181 -15.71 -11.79 2.54
C GLY A 181 -15.63 -12.92 1.54
N ILE A 182 -15.43 -12.55 0.27
CA ILE A 182 -15.32 -13.48 -0.84
C ILE A 182 -14.04 -13.18 -1.59
N TYR A 183 -13.29 -14.22 -1.90
CA TYR A 183 -12.11 -14.15 -2.75
C TYR A 183 -12.21 -15.13 -3.91
N PRO A 184 -12.48 -14.67 -5.14
CA PRO A 184 -12.33 -15.48 -6.34
C PRO A 184 -10.85 -15.80 -6.59
N ASP A 185 -10.48 -17.08 -6.46
CA ASP A 185 -9.12 -17.59 -6.59
C ASP A 185 -8.81 -17.83 -8.06
N THR A 186 -8.63 -16.73 -8.80
CA THR A 186 -8.45 -16.75 -10.25
C THR A 186 -7.54 -15.64 -10.73
N THR A 187 -6.76 -15.95 -11.76
CA THR A 187 -5.96 -14.97 -12.50
C THR A 187 -6.66 -14.48 -13.76
N ALA A 188 -7.84 -15.04 -14.07
CA ALA A 188 -8.55 -14.74 -15.28
C ALA A 188 -9.10 -13.31 -15.29
N ILE A 189 -9.08 -12.70 -16.47
CA ILE A 189 -9.77 -11.44 -16.73
C ILE A 189 -11.27 -11.61 -16.40
N GLY A 190 -11.86 -10.64 -15.70
CA GLY A 190 -13.25 -10.73 -15.26
C GLY A 190 -13.89 -9.42 -14.85
N ARG A 191 -15.07 -9.52 -14.23
CA ARG A 191 -15.86 -8.40 -13.72
C ARG A 191 -16.66 -8.82 -12.49
N LEU A 192 -16.79 -7.90 -11.55
CA LEU A 192 -17.70 -8.00 -10.42
C LEU A 192 -18.75 -6.89 -10.50
N ALA A 193 -19.97 -7.17 -10.05
CA ALA A 193 -21.02 -6.17 -9.88
C ALA A 193 -21.69 -6.35 -8.53
N PHE A 194 -21.81 -5.27 -7.77
CA PHE A 194 -22.42 -5.25 -6.44
C PHE A 194 -23.92 -4.92 -6.54
N PRO A 195 -24.70 -5.09 -5.45
CA PRO A 195 -26.12 -4.75 -5.44
C PRO A 195 -26.37 -3.34 -5.96
N ASP A 196 -27.33 -3.25 -6.90
CA ASP A 196 -27.74 -2.05 -7.62
C ASP A 196 -26.63 -1.40 -8.48
N ALA A 197 -25.69 -2.21 -8.96
CA ALA A 197 -24.62 -1.71 -9.81
C ALA A 197 -25.13 -1.08 -11.11
N ALA A 198 -24.65 0.13 -11.39
CA ALA A 198 -24.84 0.83 -12.66
C ALA A 198 -23.67 0.54 -13.63
N PRO A 199 -23.91 0.63 -14.96
CA PRO A 199 -22.82 0.59 -15.93
C PRO A 199 -21.87 1.78 -15.75
N ASP A 200 -20.57 1.53 -15.82
CA ASP A 200 -19.60 2.63 -15.94
C ASP A 200 -19.62 3.15 -17.38
N THR A 201 -20.40 4.19 -17.63
CA THR A 201 -20.55 4.82 -18.95
C THR A 201 -19.31 5.58 -19.40
N HIS A 202 -18.34 5.81 -18.51
CA HIS A 202 -17.11 6.53 -18.83
C HIS A 202 -15.98 5.60 -19.25
N CYS A 203 -16.10 4.29 -19.00
CA CYS A 203 -15.15 3.27 -19.43
C CYS A 203 -15.57 2.64 -20.75
N ASN A 204 -14.77 2.84 -21.81
CA ASN A 204 -14.82 1.95 -22.96
C ASN A 204 -14.00 0.68 -22.68
N ASP A 205 -14.69 -0.35 -22.18
CA ASP A 205 -14.15 -1.69 -22.01
C ASP A 205 -14.63 -2.64 -23.12
N ALA A 206 -15.06 -2.13 -24.29
CA ALA A 206 -15.61 -2.97 -25.34
C ALA A 206 -14.53 -3.79 -26.09
N PRO A 207 -14.73 -5.10 -26.32
CA PRO A 207 -15.85 -5.90 -25.80
C PRO A 207 -15.66 -6.18 -24.30
N ALA A 208 -16.75 -6.03 -23.52
CA ALA A 208 -16.71 -6.21 -22.07
C ALA A 208 -16.06 -7.56 -21.73
N PRO A 209 -15.16 -7.60 -20.73
CA PRO A 209 -14.42 -8.82 -20.43
C PRO A 209 -15.33 -9.97 -20.01
N CYS A 210 -16.46 -9.68 -19.35
CA CYS A 210 -17.47 -10.67 -18.98
C CYS A 210 -18.82 -9.97 -18.72
N PRO A 211 -19.97 -10.57 -19.09
CA PRO A 211 -21.28 -9.94 -18.90
C PRO A 211 -21.72 -9.93 -17.43
N VAL A 212 -22.40 -8.85 -17.02
CA VAL A 212 -23.13 -8.73 -15.74
C VAL A 212 -24.45 -8.02 -16.02
N SER A 213 -25.47 -8.27 -15.20
CA SER A 213 -26.75 -7.55 -15.24
C SER A 213 -26.71 -6.33 -14.33
N TYR A 214 -27.12 -5.17 -14.83
CA TYR A 214 -27.15 -3.92 -14.07
C TYR A 214 -28.47 -3.72 -13.32
N ASN A 215 -28.47 -2.82 -12.33
CA ASN A 215 -29.63 -2.42 -11.53
C ASN A 215 -30.33 -3.60 -10.83
N GLN A 216 -29.54 -4.58 -10.38
CA GLN A 216 -30.03 -5.75 -9.65
C GLN A 216 -29.82 -5.52 -8.15
N PRO A 217 -30.86 -5.26 -7.35
CA PRO A 217 -30.71 -4.81 -5.96
C PRO A 217 -30.36 -5.93 -4.96
N ASP A 218 -30.43 -7.19 -5.38
CA ASP A 218 -30.46 -8.37 -4.52
C ASP A 218 -29.22 -9.28 -4.68
N ARG A 219 -28.20 -8.83 -5.43
CA ARG A 219 -27.11 -9.73 -5.82
C ARG A 219 -25.76 -9.09 -6.04
N ILE A 220 -24.74 -9.90 -5.75
CA ILE A 220 -23.36 -9.72 -6.17
C ILE A 220 -23.11 -10.69 -7.31
N GLN A 221 -22.52 -10.23 -8.41
CA GLN A 221 -22.23 -11.04 -9.59
C GLN A 221 -20.72 -11.11 -9.81
N LEU A 222 -20.21 -12.31 -10.06
CA LEU A 222 -18.82 -12.61 -10.37
C LEU A 222 -18.77 -13.26 -11.75
N CYS A 223 -17.89 -12.82 -12.64
CA CYS A 223 -17.78 -13.37 -13.98
C CYS A 223 -16.33 -13.35 -14.46
N PHE A 224 -15.81 -14.48 -14.95
CA PHE A 224 -14.41 -14.62 -15.34
C PHE A 224 -14.25 -15.39 -16.66
N LYS A 225 -13.26 -14.99 -17.48
CA LYS A 225 -12.87 -15.64 -18.74
C LYS A 225 -12.01 -16.88 -18.51
N THR A 226 -12.63 -17.91 -17.97
CA THR A 226 -12.03 -19.22 -17.69
C THR A 226 -13.13 -20.29 -17.73
N ASN A 227 -12.76 -21.56 -17.68
CA ASN A 227 -13.68 -22.71 -17.65
C ASN A 227 -13.88 -23.32 -16.25
N ARG A 228 -13.24 -22.72 -15.23
CA ARG A 228 -13.27 -23.18 -13.84
C ARG A 228 -13.46 -21.99 -12.92
N LEU A 229 -14.33 -22.12 -11.93
CA LEU A 229 -14.51 -21.13 -10.89
C LEU A 229 -14.08 -21.70 -9.53
N ASP A 230 -13.07 -21.08 -8.93
CA ASP A 230 -12.70 -21.32 -7.54
C ASP A 230 -12.88 -20.02 -6.75
N TYR A 231 -13.46 -20.08 -5.56
CA TYR A 231 -13.50 -18.95 -4.63
C TYR A 231 -13.48 -19.41 -3.17
N GLU A 232 -13.01 -18.53 -2.29
CA GLU A 232 -13.05 -18.71 -0.85
C GLU A 232 -14.10 -17.81 -0.20
N VAL A 233 -14.78 -18.35 0.81
CA VAL A 233 -15.71 -17.65 1.69
C VAL A 233 -15.10 -17.56 3.07
N TYR A 234 -15.04 -16.34 3.60
CA TYR A 234 -14.55 -16.04 4.94
C TYR A 234 -15.68 -15.43 5.78
N ALA A 235 -15.59 -15.55 7.09
CA ALA A 235 -16.54 -14.93 8.03
C ALA A 235 -15.78 -14.22 9.15
N GLY A 236 -16.33 -13.10 9.63
CA GLY A 236 -15.77 -12.29 10.70
C GLY A 236 -15.87 -10.80 10.44
N ASP A 237 -15.25 -10.03 11.33
CA ASP A 237 -15.03 -8.60 11.10
C ASP A 237 -14.03 -8.36 9.96
N PRO A 238 -13.89 -7.12 9.46
CA PRO A 238 -12.97 -6.81 8.37
C PRO A 238 -11.53 -7.27 8.62
N ALA A 239 -11.02 -7.15 9.85
CA ALA A 239 -9.65 -7.55 10.17
C ALA A 239 -9.45 -9.07 10.08
N ALA A 240 -10.40 -9.87 10.59
CA ALA A 240 -10.35 -11.32 10.52
C ALA A 240 -10.45 -11.82 9.07
N VAL A 241 -11.38 -11.25 8.29
CA VAL A 241 -11.56 -11.61 6.88
C VAL A 241 -10.33 -11.26 6.06
N THR A 242 -9.79 -10.05 6.21
CA THR A 242 -8.57 -9.61 5.54
C THR A 242 -7.37 -10.48 5.93
N THR A 243 -7.25 -10.87 7.20
CA THR A 243 -6.20 -11.80 7.66
C THR A 243 -6.31 -13.17 6.96
N SER A 244 -7.51 -13.72 6.86
CA SER A 244 -7.75 -14.99 6.16
C SER A 244 -7.38 -14.89 4.67
N TYR A 245 -7.77 -13.79 4.00
CA TYR A 245 -7.39 -13.52 2.62
C TYR A 245 -5.86 -13.48 2.43
N PHE A 246 -5.12 -12.74 3.27
CA PHE A 246 -3.65 -12.66 3.11
C PHE A 246 -2.91 -13.94 3.46
N LYS A 247 -3.43 -14.76 4.36
CA LYS A 247 -2.91 -16.13 4.53
C LYS A 247 -3.07 -16.97 3.25
N ARG A 248 -4.09 -16.69 2.41
CA ARG A 248 -4.32 -17.37 1.14
C ARG A 248 -3.44 -16.86 0.01
N VAL A 249 -3.34 -15.54 -0.17
CA VAL A 249 -2.62 -14.94 -1.31
C VAL A 249 -1.15 -14.59 -1.03
N GLY A 250 -0.74 -14.63 0.24
CA GLY A 250 0.59 -14.26 0.70
C GLY A 250 0.58 -12.96 1.52
N MET A 251 1.23 -12.99 2.68
CA MET A 251 1.36 -11.82 3.54
C MET A 251 2.20 -10.72 2.88
N PRO A 252 1.89 -9.43 3.14
CA PRO A 252 2.76 -8.32 2.77
C PRO A 252 4.20 -8.54 3.25
N THR A 253 5.18 -8.27 2.39
CA THR A 253 6.59 -8.30 2.80
C THR A 253 6.89 -7.08 3.66
N LEU A 254 7.56 -7.26 4.80
CA LEU A 254 8.10 -6.14 5.57
C LEU A 254 9.30 -5.55 4.80
N PRO A 255 9.23 -4.29 4.32
CA PRO A 255 10.36 -3.70 3.63
C PRO A 255 11.43 -3.20 4.63
N PRO A 256 12.65 -2.87 4.17
CA PRO A 256 13.65 -2.27 5.03
C PRO A 256 13.23 -0.84 5.41
N PRO A 257 13.69 -0.30 6.55
CA PRO A 257 13.37 1.06 7.01
C PRO A 257 13.53 2.15 5.93
N ARG A 258 14.57 2.05 5.08
CA ARG A 258 14.83 2.99 3.98
C ARG A 258 13.70 3.12 2.96
N GLN A 259 12.83 2.11 2.83
CA GLN A 259 11.66 2.18 1.94
C GLN A 259 10.65 3.26 2.37
N PHE A 260 10.65 3.60 3.67
CA PHE A 260 9.86 4.69 4.25
C PHE A 260 10.64 6.01 4.26
N ALA A 261 11.89 6.05 3.82
CA ALA A 261 12.63 7.30 3.78
C ALA A 261 12.28 8.09 2.52
N MET A 262 12.46 9.40 2.59
CA MET A 262 12.09 10.28 1.47
C MET A 262 12.90 9.95 0.22
N THR A 263 12.20 9.80 -0.90
CA THR A 263 12.78 9.55 -2.21
C THR A 263 12.58 10.75 -3.13
N LYS A 264 13.63 11.14 -3.87
CA LYS A 264 13.61 12.25 -4.83
C LYS A 264 13.75 11.75 -6.26
N TRP A 265 13.06 12.37 -7.20
CA TRP A 265 13.18 12.05 -8.63
C TRP A 265 12.81 13.21 -9.55
N ARG A 266 13.03 13.04 -10.85
CA ARG A 266 12.59 13.95 -11.92
C ARG A 266 12.08 13.12 -13.10
N ASP A 267 11.08 13.61 -13.79
CA ASP A 267 10.56 12.95 -15.00
C ASP A 267 11.64 12.83 -16.08
N LYS A 268 12.46 13.87 -16.24
CA LYS A 268 13.63 13.84 -17.12
C LYS A 268 14.83 14.42 -16.41
N ILE A 269 15.97 13.78 -16.61
CA ILE A 269 17.28 14.25 -16.15
C ILE A 269 18.13 14.52 -17.38
N SER A 270 18.78 15.67 -17.43
CA SER A 270 19.61 16.02 -18.60
C SER A 270 21.04 15.50 -18.47
N SER A 271 21.53 15.29 -17.25
CA SER A 271 22.90 14.85 -16.99
C SER A 271 23.10 14.28 -15.59
N GLN A 272 24.22 13.57 -15.38
CA GLN A 272 24.65 13.12 -14.04
C GLN A 272 24.79 14.27 -13.02
N ALA A 273 25.08 15.50 -13.46
CA ALA A 273 25.28 16.63 -12.57
C ALA A 273 23.99 17.07 -11.87
N GLU A 274 22.84 16.96 -12.55
CA GLU A 274 21.53 17.27 -11.96
C GLU A 274 21.19 16.30 -10.82
N VAL A 275 21.62 15.03 -10.92
CA VAL A 275 21.41 14.02 -9.85
C VAL A 275 22.18 14.41 -8.60
N ILE A 276 23.40 14.91 -8.75
CA ILE A 276 24.22 15.37 -7.64
C ILE A 276 23.68 16.70 -7.06
N GLU A 277 23.22 17.61 -7.92
CA GLU A 277 22.58 18.87 -7.50
C GLU A 277 21.37 18.60 -6.61
N ASP A 278 20.50 17.65 -6.98
CA ASP A 278 19.32 17.28 -6.19
C ASP A 278 19.67 16.90 -4.75
N MET A 279 20.74 16.10 -4.56
CA MET A 279 21.23 15.73 -3.24
C MET A 279 21.71 16.96 -2.47
N VAL A 280 22.55 17.80 -3.09
CA VAL A 280 23.15 18.98 -2.46
C VAL A 280 22.10 20.01 -2.06
N GLU A 281 21.12 20.28 -2.92
CA GLU A 281 20.10 21.29 -2.66
C GLU A 281 19.13 20.89 -1.54
N LEU A 282 18.80 19.59 -1.42
CA LEU A 282 18.02 19.06 -0.31
C LEU A 282 18.80 19.08 1.00
N GLN A 283 20.08 18.67 0.97
CA GLN A 283 20.96 18.72 2.14
C GLN A 283 21.14 20.13 2.69
N LYS A 284 21.41 21.10 1.81
CA LYS A 284 21.56 22.52 2.15
C LYS A 284 20.33 23.10 2.87
N ARG A 285 19.14 22.56 2.59
CA ARG A 285 17.86 23.03 3.14
C ARG A 285 17.39 22.23 4.36
N GLY A 286 18.17 21.24 4.81
CA GLY A 286 17.77 20.38 5.92
C GLY A 286 16.52 19.56 5.61
N ILE A 287 16.34 19.18 4.35
CA ILE A 287 15.26 18.27 3.92
C ILE A 287 15.81 16.84 3.89
N PRO A 288 15.23 15.89 4.66
CA PRO A 288 15.68 14.49 4.69
C PRO A 288 15.66 13.84 3.30
N LEU A 289 16.64 12.97 3.01
CA LEU A 289 16.74 12.26 1.73
C LEU A 289 17.50 10.95 1.92
N ASP A 290 16.94 9.84 1.40
CA ASP A 290 17.63 8.54 1.38
C ASP A 290 17.93 8.06 -0.03
N THR A 291 17.00 8.23 -0.96
CA THR A 291 17.13 7.67 -2.31
C THR A 291 16.85 8.75 -3.35
N ILE A 292 17.66 8.79 -4.41
CA ILE A 292 17.31 9.44 -5.67
C ILE A 292 17.06 8.35 -6.69
N TRP A 293 16.00 8.45 -7.49
CA TRP A 293 15.88 7.62 -8.70
C TRP A 293 15.92 8.44 -9.97
N ILE A 294 16.42 7.79 -11.02
CA ILE A 294 16.48 8.33 -12.37
C ILE A 294 15.33 7.70 -13.17
N ASP A 295 14.42 8.55 -13.65
CA ASP A 295 13.32 8.13 -14.52
C ASP A 295 13.76 7.99 -15.98
N ASN A 296 12.86 7.58 -16.86
CA ASN A 296 13.12 7.55 -18.29
C ASN A 296 13.21 8.98 -18.87
N PRO A 297 14.14 9.28 -19.80
CA PRO A 297 15.16 8.43 -20.37
C PRO A 297 16.45 8.44 -19.54
N TRP A 298 17.02 7.24 -19.31
CA TRP A 298 18.38 7.07 -18.78
C TRP A 298 19.19 5.99 -19.51
N GLU A 299 18.47 5.11 -20.23
CA GLU A 299 19.04 3.98 -20.92
C GLU A 299 19.65 4.40 -22.26
N GLN A 300 20.65 3.64 -22.69
CA GLN A 300 21.35 3.79 -23.95
C GLN A 300 20.38 4.00 -25.11
N GLY A 301 20.57 5.11 -25.83
CA GLY A 301 19.84 5.40 -27.06
C GLY A 301 20.32 4.55 -28.25
N PRO A 302 19.60 4.61 -29.38
CA PRO A 302 20.03 3.93 -30.61
C PRO A 302 21.32 4.55 -31.15
N VAL A 303 22.07 3.80 -31.96
CA VAL A 303 23.34 4.28 -32.54
C VAL A 303 23.11 5.56 -33.34
N GLY A 304 23.84 6.61 -32.98
CA GLY A 304 23.74 7.94 -33.56
C GLY A 304 22.45 8.70 -33.21
N GLY A 305 21.61 8.20 -32.30
CA GLY A 305 20.45 8.90 -31.76
C GLY A 305 20.83 10.05 -30.83
N ARG A 306 19.84 10.89 -30.50
CA ARG A 306 20.00 11.98 -29.54
C ARG A 306 20.04 11.45 -28.09
N VAL A 307 20.84 12.10 -27.24
CA VAL A 307 21.12 11.74 -25.83
C VAL A 307 19.87 11.63 -24.95
N THR A 308 18.78 12.30 -25.31
CA THR A 308 17.51 12.30 -24.56
C THR A 308 16.48 11.31 -25.10
N TYR A 309 16.90 10.35 -25.93
CA TYR A 309 16.07 9.29 -26.48
C TYR A 309 16.64 7.92 -26.12
N ALA A 310 15.92 7.18 -25.29
CA ALA A 310 16.34 5.87 -24.81
C ALA A 310 15.75 4.74 -25.67
N CYS A 311 16.53 3.66 -25.84
CA CYS A 311 15.96 2.35 -26.14
C CYS A 311 15.54 1.69 -24.83
N ILE A 312 14.31 1.97 -24.39
CA ILE A 312 13.73 1.39 -23.16
C ILE A 312 13.89 -0.13 -23.21
N GLY A 313 14.38 -0.74 -22.14
CA GLY A 313 14.68 -2.17 -22.04
C GLY A 313 16.12 -2.55 -22.40
N ALA A 314 16.97 -1.58 -22.77
CA ALA A 314 18.42 -1.79 -22.95
C ALA A 314 19.13 -2.03 -21.60
N LEU A 315 18.61 -1.47 -20.50
CA LEU A 315 19.08 -1.62 -19.12
C LEU A 315 20.58 -1.33 -18.95
N THR A 316 21.07 -0.36 -19.70
CA THR A 316 22.46 0.13 -19.67
C THR A 316 22.41 1.64 -19.73
N PHE A 317 23.17 2.33 -18.90
CA PHE A 317 23.24 3.81 -18.91
C PHE A 317 23.66 4.32 -20.29
N ASP A 318 23.04 5.41 -20.73
CA ASP A 318 23.56 6.17 -21.87
C ASP A 318 24.85 6.90 -21.46
N ASN A 319 25.97 6.55 -22.10
CA ASN A 319 27.28 7.10 -21.73
C ASN A 319 27.47 8.58 -22.14
N GLN A 320 26.58 9.17 -22.94
CA GLN A 320 26.63 10.60 -23.24
C GLN A 320 25.88 11.40 -22.17
N GLN A 321 24.74 10.88 -21.70
CA GLN A 321 23.94 11.49 -20.63
C GLN A 321 24.60 11.28 -19.24
N PHE A 322 25.14 10.09 -19.02
CA PHE A 322 25.81 9.66 -17.80
C PHE A 322 27.22 9.14 -18.14
N PRO A 323 28.22 10.03 -18.29
CA PRO A 323 29.57 9.64 -18.69
C PRO A 323 30.33 8.83 -17.63
N ASP A 324 30.00 8.96 -16.34
CA ASP A 324 30.56 8.16 -15.25
C ASP A 324 29.48 7.75 -14.24
N PRO A 325 28.62 6.77 -14.57
CA PRO A 325 27.55 6.34 -13.67
C PRO A 325 28.09 5.69 -12.40
N ALA A 326 29.25 5.04 -12.45
CA ALA A 326 29.89 4.44 -11.28
C ALA A 326 30.38 5.51 -10.29
N GLY A 327 31.04 6.56 -10.79
CA GLY A 327 31.44 7.71 -9.99
C GLY A 327 30.26 8.45 -9.39
N MET A 328 29.18 8.66 -10.16
CA MET A 328 27.93 9.26 -9.67
C MET A 328 27.33 8.45 -8.51
N ILE A 329 27.23 7.11 -8.65
CA ILE A 329 26.73 6.23 -7.58
C ILE A 329 27.61 6.30 -6.34
N ALA A 330 28.94 6.29 -6.51
CA ALA A 330 29.88 6.40 -5.40
C ALA A 330 29.74 7.74 -4.68
N GLN A 331 29.54 8.84 -5.41
CA GLN A 331 29.35 10.17 -4.84
C GLN A 331 28.03 10.28 -4.05
N LEU A 332 26.93 9.74 -4.57
CA LEU A 332 25.66 9.66 -3.83
C LEU A 332 25.82 8.88 -2.53
N ARG A 333 26.47 7.71 -2.58
CA ARG A 333 26.71 6.87 -1.40
C ARG A 333 27.57 7.57 -0.35
N ALA A 334 28.58 8.33 -0.76
CA ALA A 334 29.39 9.14 0.16
C ALA A 334 28.56 10.22 0.86
N GLY A 335 27.49 10.72 0.22
CA GLY A 335 26.49 11.62 0.79
C GLY A 335 25.37 10.91 1.57
N GLY A 336 25.43 9.60 1.74
CA GLY A 336 24.39 8.81 2.41
C GLY A 336 23.12 8.59 1.59
N VAL A 337 23.20 8.74 0.26
CA VAL A 337 22.08 8.61 -0.68
C VAL A 337 22.26 7.38 -1.57
N SER A 338 21.20 6.60 -1.72
CA SER A 338 21.10 5.45 -2.62
C SER A 338 20.58 5.85 -4.00
N LEU A 339 20.91 5.06 -5.02
CA LEU A 339 20.42 5.26 -6.38
C LEU A 339 19.37 4.21 -6.77
N GLY A 340 18.27 4.67 -7.34
CA GLY A 340 17.29 3.86 -8.05
C GLY A 340 17.19 4.17 -9.54
N THR A 341 16.57 3.26 -10.29
CA THR A 341 16.31 3.45 -11.73
C THR A 341 14.89 3.02 -12.09
N TRP A 342 14.30 3.71 -13.07
CA TRP A 342 13.07 3.28 -13.71
C TRP A 342 13.32 2.10 -14.64
N VAL A 343 12.44 1.09 -14.60
CA VAL A 343 12.53 -0.13 -15.41
C VAL A 343 11.14 -0.48 -15.94
N ALA A 344 11.08 -0.97 -17.19
CA ALA A 344 9.87 -1.53 -17.79
C ALA A 344 10.11 -2.94 -18.38
N PRO A 345 9.08 -3.79 -18.48
CA PRO A 345 9.21 -5.18 -18.92
C PRO A 345 9.06 -5.34 -20.45
N PHE A 346 9.63 -4.43 -21.24
CA PHE A 346 9.64 -4.50 -22.70
C PHE A 346 10.91 -3.87 -23.28
N LEU A 347 11.20 -4.17 -24.55
CA LEU A 347 12.24 -3.52 -25.32
C LEU A 347 11.62 -2.64 -26.43
N SER A 348 11.99 -1.36 -26.50
CA SER A 348 11.59 -0.50 -27.62
C SER A 348 12.10 -1.07 -28.95
N LYS A 349 11.26 -1.08 -30.01
CA LYS A 349 11.71 -1.46 -31.36
C LYS A 349 12.52 -0.33 -32.01
N GLN A 350 12.10 0.90 -31.76
CA GLN A 350 12.70 2.12 -32.31
C GLN A 350 12.66 3.24 -31.28
N SER A 351 13.63 4.15 -31.37
CA SER A 351 13.68 5.40 -30.64
C SER A 351 14.35 6.45 -31.53
N ASP A 352 13.96 7.73 -31.43
CA ASP A 352 14.50 8.79 -32.31
C ASP A 352 14.45 8.46 -33.83
N GLY A 353 13.42 7.72 -34.27
CA GLY A 353 13.27 7.26 -35.66
C GLY A 353 14.30 6.20 -36.10
N LYS A 354 15.07 5.64 -35.17
CA LYS A 354 16.16 4.67 -35.42
C LYS A 354 15.89 3.35 -34.70
N PRO A 355 16.35 2.22 -35.26
CA PRO A 355 16.15 0.92 -34.64
C PRO A 355 16.92 0.78 -33.33
N CYS A 356 16.28 0.19 -32.35
CA CYS A 356 16.91 -0.27 -31.12
C CYS A 356 17.51 -1.67 -31.31
N VAL A 357 18.58 -1.96 -30.58
CA VAL A 357 19.27 -3.26 -30.68
C VAL A 357 18.47 -4.32 -29.90
N ASN A 358 18.10 -5.40 -30.59
CA ASN A 358 17.54 -6.59 -29.96
C ASN A 358 18.65 -7.59 -29.64
N ASP A 359 18.87 -7.82 -28.35
CA ASP A 359 19.84 -8.78 -27.82
C ASP A 359 19.19 -10.05 -27.24
N TYR A 360 17.85 -10.17 -27.31
CA TYR A 360 17.15 -11.32 -26.77
C TYR A 360 17.17 -12.54 -27.73
N PRO A 361 17.22 -13.77 -27.19
CA PRO A 361 17.10 -14.99 -28.00
C PRO A 361 15.78 -15.09 -28.79
N PRO A 362 15.74 -15.82 -29.91
CA PRO A 362 14.49 -16.08 -30.65
C PRO A 362 13.39 -16.67 -29.75
N GLY A 363 12.15 -16.19 -29.93
CA GLY A 363 11.00 -16.63 -29.12
C GLY A 363 10.87 -15.95 -27.75
N SER A 364 11.67 -14.92 -27.46
CA SER A 364 11.63 -14.21 -26.16
C SER A 364 10.49 -13.21 -26.00
N PHE A 365 9.71 -12.96 -27.05
CA PHE A 365 8.72 -11.90 -27.06
C PHE A 365 7.33 -12.39 -27.40
N VAL A 366 6.33 -11.72 -26.84
CA VAL A 366 4.91 -11.88 -27.15
C VAL A 366 4.41 -10.60 -27.84
N GLN A 367 3.38 -10.71 -28.67
CA GLN A 367 2.76 -9.55 -29.31
C GLN A 367 1.49 -9.15 -28.54
N SER A 368 1.49 -7.96 -27.94
CA SER A 368 0.29 -7.28 -27.40
C SER A 368 -0.40 -6.42 -28.46
N ASP A 369 -1.32 -5.56 -28.03
CA ASP A 369 -1.88 -4.48 -28.83
C ASP A 369 -0.88 -3.34 -29.17
N ARG A 370 0.29 -3.31 -28.53
CA ARG A 370 1.34 -2.31 -28.83
C ARG A 370 2.31 -2.82 -29.88
N THR A 371 2.40 -2.10 -30.99
CA THR A 371 3.22 -2.50 -32.15
C THR A 371 4.64 -1.93 -32.12
N ASN A 372 4.90 -0.91 -31.31
CA ASN A 372 6.18 -0.18 -31.24
C ASN A 372 7.20 -0.75 -30.24
N VAL A 373 6.84 -1.80 -29.49
CA VAL A 373 7.69 -2.47 -28.50
C VAL A 373 7.72 -3.98 -28.76
N TRP A 374 8.74 -4.64 -28.22
CA TRP A 374 8.79 -6.08 -28.03
C TRP A 374 8.49 -6.38 -26.55
N ASP A 375 7.31 -6.94 -26.27
CA ASP A 375 6.93 -7.33 -24.92
C ASP A 375 7.65 -8.61 -24.52
N ILE A 376 8.38 -8.59 -23.40
CA ILE A 376 9.17 -9.74 -22.94
C ILE A 376 8.21 -10.84 -22.47
N ASP A 377 8.31 -12.05 -23.02
CA ASP A 377 7.56 -13.19 -22.50
C ASP A 377 8.19 -13.66 -21.19
N LEU A 378 7.75 -13.10 -20.07
CA LEU A 378 8.24 -13.46 -18.73
C LEU A 378 7.81 -14.87 -18.27
N THR A 379 6.95 -15.55 -19.03
CA THR A 379 6.63 -16.97 -18.81
C THR A 379 7.64 -17.89 -19.51
N ASN A 380 8.35 -17.38 -20.52
CA ASN A 380 9.46 -18.09 -21.16
C ASN A 380 10.71 -18.00 -20.26
N PRO A 381 11.22 -19.14 -19.72
CA PRO A 381 12.35 -19.12 -18.80
C PRO A 381 13.64 -18.58 -19.43
N VAL A 382 13.83 -18.71 -20.74
CA VAL A 382 15.01 -18.18 -21.45
C VAL A 382 14.95 -16.65 -21.53
N ALA A 383 13.79 -16.11 -21.87
CA ALA A 383 13.57 -14.66 -21.94
C ALA A 383 13.72 -14.00 -20.57
N ARG A 384 13.09 -14.60 -19.55
CA ARG A 384 13.18 -14.14 -18.15
C ARG A 384 14.62 -14.17 -17.64
N ALA A 385 15.38 -15.24 -17.88
CA ALA A 385 16.78 -15.32 -17.45
C ALA A 385 17.67 -14.26 -18.14
N HIS A 386 17.42 -13.96 -19.41
CA HIS A 386 18.13 -12.89 -20.12
C HIS A 386 17.81 -11.51 -19.50
N PHE A 387 16.54 -11.22 -19.25
CA PHE A 387 16.12 -9.99 -18.56
C PHE A 387 16.76 -9.86 -17.17
N GLU A 388 16.71 -10.91 -16.35
CA GLU A 388 17.33 -10.96 -15.03
C GLU A 388 18.86 -10.76 -15.09
N THR A 389 19.53 -11.28 -16.12
CA THR A 389 20.98 -11.06 -16.31
C THR A 389 21.31 -9.58 -16.56
N LYS A 390 20.49 -8.89 -17.36
CA LYS A 390 20.64 -7.45 -17.62
C LYS A 390 20.42 -6.63 -16.35
N LEU A 391 19.38 -6.97 -15.58
CA LEU A 391 19.12 -6.35 -14.27
C LEU A 391 20.27 -6.58 -13.29
N GLU A 392 20.83 -7.79 -13.22
CA GLU A 392 21.94 -8.10 -12.32
C GLU A 392 23.17 -7.24 -12.63
N LYS A 393 23.50 -7.05 -13.92
CA LYS A 393 24.59 -6.17 -14.34
C LYS A 393 24.37 -4.74 -13.85
N LEU A 394 23.16 -4.21 -14.00
CA LEU A 394 22.78 -2.88 -13.51
C LEU A 394 22.90 -2.77 -11.98
N PHE A 395 22.33 -3.72 -11.25
CA PHE A 395 22.31 -3.67 -9.78
C PHE A 395 23.70 -3.83 -9.17
N ARG A 396 24.60 -4.60 -9.81
CA ARG A 396 26.01 -4.72 -9.39
C ARG A 396 26.80 -3.40 -9.50
N MET A 397 26.33 -2.42 -10.26
CA MET A 397 26.92 -1.07 -10.26
C MET A 397 26.61 -0.30 -8.97
N GLY A 398 25.62 -0.76 -8.19
CA GLY A 398 25.23 -0.15 -6.92
C GLY A 398 23.81 0.43 -6.90
N VAL A 399 23.05 0.27 -8.00
CA VAL A 399 21.60 0.55 -8.04
C VAL A 399 20.88 -0.46 -7.16
N ASN A 400 20.23 0.02 -6.09
CA ASN A 400 19.56 -0.80 -5.07
C ASN A 400 18.09 -0.39 -4.87
N MET A 401 17.52 0.32 -5.84
CA MET A 401 16.10 0.64 -5.90
C MET A 401 15.58 0.55 -7.33
N VAL A 402 14.35 0.05 -7.53
CA VAL A 402 13.69 0.07 -8.83
C VAL A 402 12.31 0.72 -8.73
N LYS A 403 12.04 1.68 -9.62
CA LYS A 403 10.68 2.10 -10.00
C LYS A 403 10.24 1.18 -11.14
N GLY A 404 9.41 0.19 -10.83
CA GLY A 404 8.91 -0.78 -11.79
C GLY A 404 7.61 -0.32 -12.44
N ASP A 405 7.69 0.05 -13.71
CA ASP A 405 6.60 0.72 -14.43
C ASP A 405 6.09 -0.09 -15.63
N ARG A 406 4.90 0.28 -16.11
CA ARG A 406 4.28 -0.18 -17.36
C ARG A 406 3.99 -1.68 -17.46
N GLY A 407 3.93 -2.38 -16.33
CA GLY A 407 3.60 -3.81 -16.30
C GLY A 407 2.16 -4.13 -16.72
N GLU A 408 1.26 -3.15 -16.65
CA GLU A 408 -0.18 -3.25 -16.89
C GLU A 408 -0.65 -2.48 -18.15
N GLU A 409 0.28 -1.87 -18.90
CA GLU A 409 -0.02 -1.02 -20.07
C GLU A 409 -0.37 -1.79 -21.35
N HIS A 410 -0.22 -3.11 -21.34
CA HIS A 410 -0.29 -3.96 -22.53
C HIS A 410 -1.53 -4.85 -22.47
N ASN A 411 -2.34 -4.85 -23.53
CA ASN A 411 -3.48 -5.76 -23.61
C ASN A 411 -3.03 -7.09 -24.21
N PHE A 412 -2.97 -8.09 -23.36
CA PHE A 412 -2.52 -9.43 -23.73
C PHE A 412 -3.66 -10.41 -24.01
N GLU A 413 -4.92 -9.96 -24.01
CA GLU A 413 -6.08 -10.84 -24.06
C GLU A 413 -6.12 -11.73 -25.31
N GLN A 414 -5.60 -11.22 -26.44
CA GLN A 414 -5.51 -11.95 -27.72
C GLN A 414 -4.13 -12.59 -27.94
N SER A 415 -3.24 -12.51 -26.95
CA SER A 415 -1.87 -13.01 -27.04
C SER A 415 -1.78 -14.46 -26.57
N THR A 416 -0.78 -15.19 -27.04
CA THR A 416 -0.39 -16.51 -26.53
C THR A 416 1.04 -16.45 -26.05
N PHE A 417 1.26 -16.72 -24.76
CA PHE A 417 2.57 -16.81 -24.14
C PHE A 417 3.07 -18.26 -24.18
N ALA A 418 4.37 -18.46 -23.96
CA ALA A 418 4.93 -19.80 -23.71
C ALA A 418 4.22 -20.52 -22.54
N GLY A 419 3.76 -19.77 -21.53
CA GLY A 419 3.03 -20.24 -20.37
C GLY A 419 1.52 -20.38 -20.53
N GLY A 420 0.96 -20.09 -21.72
CA GLY A 420 -0.48 -20.27 -22.00
C GLY A 420 -1.20 -19.02 -22.54
N PRO A 421 -2.54 -19.04 -22.58
CA PRO A 421 -3.33 -17.96 -23.18
C PRO A 421 -3.25 -16.68 -22.33
N GLY A 422 -3.19 -15.54 -22.99
CA GLY A 422 -3.05 -14.25 -22.32
C GLY A 422 -4.22 -13.86 -21.42
N THR A 423 -5.41 -14.43 -21.61
CA THR A 423 -6.55 -14.29 -20.67
C THR A 423 -6.26 -14.78 -19.26
N LEU A 424 -5.31 -15.71 -19.08
CA LEU A 424 -4.88 -16.25 -17.79
C LEU A 424 -3.57 -15.62 -17.28
N VAL A 425 -2.76 -15.05 -18.18
CA VAL A 425 -1.45 -14.45 -17.86
C VAL A 425 -1.56 -12.94 -17.60
N HIS A 426 -2.51 -12.24 -18.22
CA HIS A 426 -2.57 -10.77 -18.22
C HIS A 426 -2.51 -10.16 -16.80
N ASN A 427 -3.31 -10.66 -15.87
CA ASN A 427 -3.31 -10.16 -14.50
C ASN A 427 -2.06 -10.60 -13.69
N THR A 428 -1.39 -11.70 -14.07
CA THR A 428 -0.17 -12.16 -13.38
C THR A 428 1.12 -11.63 -13.99
N TYR A 429 1.07 -11.02 -15.17
CA TYR A 429 2.24 -10.45 -15.82
C TYR A 429 2.97 -9.40 -14.94
N PRO A 430 2.28 -8.46 -14.25
CA PRO A 430 2.92 -7.58 -13.27
C PRO A 430 3.65 -8.32 -12.14
N LEU A 431 3.11 -9.45 -11.67
CA LEU A 431 3.74 -10.28 -10.64
C LEU A 431 5.03 -10.90 -11.15
N LEU A 432 5.01 -11.51 -12.34
CA LEU A 432 6.21 -12.12 -12.95
C LEU A 432 7.32 -11.09 -13.15
N TYR A 433 6.93 -9.87 -13.54
CA TYR A 433 7.87 -8.75 -13.67
C TYR A 433 8.48 -8.38 -12.32
N ALA A 434 7.65 -8.12 -11.31
CA ALA A 434 8.10 -7.76 -9.97
C ALA A 434 8.98 -8.84 -9.33
N GLU A 435 8.66 -10.12 -9.51
CA GLU A 435 9.46 -11.23 -9.01
C GLU A 435 10.87 -11.27 -9.62
N SER A 436 10.97 -11.03 -10.93
CA SER A 436 12.25 -10.99 -11.64
C SER A 436 13.15 -9.88 -11.10
N VAL A 437 12.56 -8.70 -10.86
CA VAL A 437 13.26 -7.55 -10.26
C VAL A 437 13.65 -7.83 -8.81
N ALA A 438 12.70 -8.25 -7.97
CA ALA A 438 12.92 -8.48 -6.55
C ALA A 438 13.98 -9.56 -6.29
N ARG A 439 13.90 -10.70 -6.99
CA ARG A 439 14.89 -11.78 -6.88
C ARG A 439 16.28 -11.31 -7.27
N THR A 440 16.39 -10.50 -8.31
CA THR A 440 17.68 -10.02 -8.81
C THR A 440 18.28 -8.96 -7.87
N LEU A 441 17.46 -8.05 -7.33
CA LEU A 441 17.88 -7.13 -6.28
C LEU A 441 18.35 -7.90 -5.03
N GLN A 442 17.58 -8.89 -4.59
CA GLN A 442 17.92 -9.68 -3.41
C GLN A 442 19.21 -10.48 -3.61
N LYS A 443 19.44 -11.03 -4.81
CA LYS A 443 20.68 -11.73 -5.16
C LYS A 443 21.91 -10.83 -5.01
N VAL A 444 21.79 -9.54 -5.33
CA VAL A 444 22.93 -8.60 -5.34
C VAL A 444 23.11 -7.89 -3.99
N HIS A 445 22.02 -7.46 -3.35
CA HIS A 445 22.04 -6.58 -2.18
C HIS A 445 21.52 -7.24 -0.89
N GLY A 446 21.15 -8.52 -0.92
CA GLY A 446 20.45 -9.16 0.20
C GLY A 446 19.12 -8.46 0.47
N ASP A 447 18.83 -8.15 1.72
CA ASP A 447 17.59 -7.44 2.08
C ASP A 447 17.71 -5.90 2.02
N ASP A 448 18.85 -5.35 1.58
CA ASP A 448 19.07 -3.91 1.52
C ASP A 448 18.70 -3.31 0.14
N TYR A 449 17.42 -3.42 -0.24
CA TYR A 449 16.89 -2.81 -1.47
C TYR A 449 15.48 -2.24 -1.29
N ALA A 450 15.12 -1.29 -2.14
CA ALA A 450 13.79 -0.69 -2.20
C ALA A 450 13.15 -0.98 -3.56
N MET A 451 11.82 -0.92 -3.65
CA MET A 451 11.12 -1.00 -4.93
C MET A 451 9.76 -0.32 -4.83
N LEU A 452 9.34 0.31 -5.92
CA LEU A 452 8.02 0.91 -6.07
C LEU A 452 7.41 0.45 -7.38
N PHE A 453 6.22 -0.14 -7.29
CA PHE A 453 5.47 -0.66 -8.44
C PHE A 453 4.05 -0.06 -8.49
N ARG A 454 3.56 0.29 -9.69
CA ARG A 454 2.20 0.82 -9.88
C ARG A 454 1.17 -0.27 -10.14
N ALA A 455 1.61 -1.28 -10.90
CA ALA A 455 0.82 -2.44 -11.22
C ALA A 455 0.79 -3.42 -10.05
N GLY A 456 -0.33 -4.11 -9.91
CA GLY A 456 -0.58 -5.08 -8.84
C GLY A 456 -1.46 -6.22 -9.30
N TYR A 457 -1.38 -7.35 -8.60
CA TYR A 457 -2.40 -8.40 -8.58
C TYR A 457 -2.15 -9.30 -7.36
N ASP A 458 -3.02 -10.29 -7.15
CA ASP A 458 -2.84 -11.29 -6.11
C ASP A 458 -1.43 -11.92 -6.14
N GLY A 459 -0.83 -12.13 -4.97
CA GLY A 459 0.52 -12.65 -4.84
C GLY A 459 1.63 -11.60 -4.93
N MET A 460 1.36 -10.38 -5.41
CA MET A 460 2.35 -9.28 -5.34
C MET A 460 2.65 -8.76 -3.93
N PRO A 461 1.74 -8.82 -2.93
CA PRO A 461 2.05 -8.40 -1.55
C PRO A 461 3.30 -9.06 -0.94
N LYS A 462 3.54 -10.35 -1.24
CA LYS A 462 4.72 -11.11 -0.77
C LYS A 462 6.01 -10.84 -1.58
N VAL A 463 5.95 -9.94 -2.57
CA VAL A 463 7.08 -9.59 -3.44
C VAL A 463 7.44 -8.12 -3.30
N LEU A 464 6.43 -7.24 -3.36
CA LEU A 464 6.63 -5.79 -3.35
C LEU A 464 7.02 -5.27 -1.96
N ARG A 465 7.90 -4.27 -1.97
CA ARG A 465 8.26 -3.47 -0.78
C ARG A 465 7.53 -2.14 -0.72
N GLY A 466 7.03 -1.65 -1.86
CA GLY A 466 6.15 -0.49 -1.91
C GLY A 466 5.46 -0.33 -3.27
N SER A 467 4.43 0.52 -3.29
CA SER A 467 3.66 0.88 -4.48
C SER A 467 3.44 2.39 -4.61
N TRP A 468 3.30 2.90 -5.84
CA TRP A 468 2.96 4.32 -6.06
C TRP A 468 1.58 4.48 -6.72
N MET A 469 0.88 5.56 -6.37
CA MET A 469 -0.53 5.79 -6.74
C MET A 469 -0.76 6.30 -8.16
N ALA A 470 0.09 5.89 -9.10
CA ALA A 470 -0.01 6.21 -10.52
C ALA A 470 0.08 7.70 -10.86
N ASP A 471 -0.26 8.02 -12.11
CA ASP A 471 0.03 9.28 -12.78
C ASP A 471 -1.11 10.30 -12.55
N ALA A 472 -1.28 10.73 -11.31
CA ALA A 472 -2.36 11.64 -10.91
C ALA A 472 -2.22 13.04 -11.54
N ASP A 473 -3.35 13.67 -11.83
CA ASP A 473 -3.40 15.07 -12.28
C ASP A 473 -2.89 16.02 -11.18
N MET A 474 -2.15 17.06 -11.59
CA MET A 474 -1.69 18.16 -10.75
C MET A 474 -2.88 19.08 -10.41
N SER A 475 -3.84 18.56 -9.65
CA SER A 475 -5.04 19.26 -9.19
C SER A 475 -5.52 18.72 -7.84
N PHE A 476 -6.40 19.46 -7.17
CA PHE A 476 -7.06 18.99 -5.96
C PHE A 476 -7.92 17.74 -6.18
N ASP A 477 -8.55 17.60 -7.35
CA ASP A 477 -9.22 16.35 -7.73
C ASP A 477 -8.23 15.19 -7.83
N GLY A 478 -7.06 15.40 -8.42
CA GLY A 478 -5.98 14.42 -8.46
C GLY A 478 -5.56 14.00 -7.04
N LEU A 479 -5.41 14.95 -6.13
CA LEU A 479 -5.10 14.70 -4.71
C LEU A 479 -6.20 13.87 -4.01
N ARG A 480 -7.46 14.26 -4.19
CA ARG A 480 -8.66 13.58 -3.64
C ARG A 480 -8.75 12.11 -4.08
N LEU A 481 -8.52 11.87 -5.37
CA LEU A 481 -8.54 10.54 -5.98
C LEU A 481 -7.32 9.70 -5.57
N THR A 482 -6.17 10.34 -5.38
CA THR A 482 -4.93 9.71 -4.89
C THR A 482 -5.11 9.18 -3.47
N LEU A 483 -5.76 9.94 -2.58
CA LEU A 483 -6.09 9.48 -1.23
C LEU A 483 -6.93 8.21 -1.26
N ARG A 484 -8.03 8.21 -2.04
CA ARG A 484 -8.89 7.01 -2.19
C ARG A 484 -8.11 5.81 -2.69
N ARG A 485 -7.29 6.02 -3.73
CA ARG A 485 -6.45 4.95 -4.30
C ARG A 485 -5.50 4.37 -3.26
N GLY A 486 -4.81 5.22 -2.49
CA GLY A 486 -3.89 4.80 -1.43
C GLY A 486 -4.55 3.94 -0.37
N VAL A 487 -5.72 4.37 0.11
CA VAL A 487 -6.50 3.63 1.11
C VAL A 487 -6.98 2.29 0.56
N ASN A 488 -7.52 2.26 -0.67
CA ASN A 488 -7.94 1.02 -1.33
C ASN A 488 -6.76 0.05 -1.57
N ASN A 489 -5.62 0.59 -2.02
CA ASN A 489 -4.39 -0.16 -2.26
C ASN A 489 -3.83 -0.78 -0.96
N SER A 490 -3.84 -0.01 0.13
CA SER A 490 -3.45 -0.49 1.45
C SER A 490 -4.32 -1.67 1.90
N PHE A 491 -5.65 -1.53 1.78
CA PHE A 491 -6.61 -2.57 2.16
C PHE A 491 -6.47 -3.86 1.34
N THR A 492 -6.07 -3.74 0.06
CA THR A 492 -5.99 -4.86 -0.88
C THR A 492 -4.59 -5.46 -1.05
N GLY A 493 -3.66 -5.15 -0.14
CA GLY A 493 -2.43 -5.94 0.03
C GLY A 493 -1.14 -5.21 -0.27
N HIS A 494 -1.24 -3.92 -0.55
CA HIS A 494 -0.10 -3.06 -0.77
C HIS A 494 -0.07 -1.98 0.32
N PRO A 495 0.14 -2.38 1.60
CA PRO A 495 0.03 -1.47 2.75
C PRO A 495 1.12 -0.40 2.76
N VAL A 496 2.23 -0.60 2.04
CA VAL A 496 3.31 0.37 1.90
C VAL A 496 3.14 1.09 0.57
N TRP A 497 2.58 2.30 0.60
CA TRP A 497 2.24 3.06 -0.59
C TRP A 497 2.59 4.54 -0.46
N GLY A 498 2.75 5.21 -1.60
CA GLY A 498 2.96 6.66 -1.71
C GLY A 498 2.43 7.22 -3.02
N SER A 499 2.62 8.51 -3.25
CA SER A 499 2.17 9.19 -4.47
C SER A 499 3.17 10.26 -4.88
N ASP A 500 3.14 10.66 -6.16
CA ASP A 500 3.93 11.79 -6.64
C ASP A 500 3.50 13.07 -5.91
N THR A 501 4.32 13.57 -4.98
CA THR A 501 3.99 14.79 -4.23
C THR A 501 3.77 15.96 -5.19
N GLY A 502 2.53 16.47 -5.23
CA GLY A 502 2.09 17.55 -6.11
C GLY A 502 1.45 17.07 -7.42
N GLY A 503 1.33 15.77 -7.65
CA GLY A 503 0.82 15.19 -8.88
C GLY A 503 1.87 15.12 -9.98
N TYR A 504 1.54 14.39 -11.05
CA TYR A 504 2.46 14.14 -12.16
C TYR A 504 1.96 14.79 -13.46
N ARG A 505 0.66 14.74 -13.71
CA ARG A 505 0.10 15.22 -14.96
C ARG A 505 -0.24 16.70 -14.94
N ARG A 506 0.35 17.44 -15.87
CA ARG A 506 0.01 18.83 -16.15
C ARG A 506 -1.39 18.90 -16.77
N VAL A 507 -2.29 19.65 -16.14
CA VAL A 507 -3.69 19.83 -16.59
C VAL A 507 -4.05 21.29 -16.84
N ALA A 508 -3.78 22.16 -15.88
CA ALA A 508 -4.00 23.60 -15.99
C ALA A 508 -2.66 24.33 -16.18
N ASP A 509 -1.78 24.20 -15.20
CA ASP A 509 -0.43 24.77 -15.22
C ASP A 509 0.64 23.70 -15.44
N ASP A 510 1.85 24.15 -15.78
CA ASP A 510 3.02 23.30 -15.94
C ASP A 510 3.57 22.72 -14.62
N SER A 511 3.00 23.10 -13.47
CA SER A 511 3.45 22.71 -12.15
C SER A 511 2.34 22.88 -11.11
N PRO A 512 2.34 22.10 -10.01
CA PRO A 512 1.41 22.34 -8.92
C PRO A 512 1.63 23.74 -8.34
N SER A 513 0.54 24.38 -7.93
CA SER A 513 0.63 25.63 -7.20
C SER A 513 1.33 25.41 -5.84
N PRO A 514 1.79 26.49 -5.18
CA PRO A 514 2.33 26.41 -3.82
C PRO A 514 1.38 25.74 -2.81
N SER A 515 0.06 25.99 -2.88
CA SER A 515 -0.93 25.40 -1.98
C SER A 515 -1.15 23.93 -2.28
N LEU A 516 -1.34 23.56 -3.55
CA LEU A 516 -1.51 22.16 -3.96
C LEU A 516 -0.28 21.33 -3.56
N PHE A 517 0.93 21.82 -3.85
CA PHE A 517 2.17 21.13 -3.46
C PHE A 517 2.27 20.95 -1.94
N THR A 518 1.92 21.99 -1.17
CA THR A 518 1.86 21.94 0.30
C THR A 518 0.87 20.87 0.79
N ARG A 519 -0.38 20.88 0.31
CA ARG A 519 -1.41 19.92 0.73
C ARG A 519 -1.06 18.48 0.36
N TRP A 520 -0.45 18.29 -0.80
CA TRP A 520 0.03 16.97 -1.21
C TRP A 520 1.22 16.50 -0.37
N ALA A 521 2.13 17.41 0.03
CA ALA A 521 3.21 17.09 0.95
C ALA A 521 2.67 16.66 2.33
N GLN A 522 1.59 17.29 2.80
CA GLN A 522 0.89 16.88 4.03
C GLN A 522 0.30 15.45 3.93
N LEU A 523 -0.33 15.10 2.80
CA LEU A 523 -0.74 13.71 2.54
C LEU A 523 0.47 12.76 2.50
N SER A 524 1.56 13.18 1.86
CA SER A 524 2.78 12.38 1.74
C SER A 524 3.41 12.13 3.12
N ALA A 525 3.31 13.08 4.05
CA ALA A 525 3.85 12.94 5.41
C ALA A 525 3.24 11.77 6.19
N ILE A 526 1.95 11.51 5.99
CA ILE A 526 1.21 10.44 6.67
C ILE A 526 1.13 9.14 5.86
N SER A 527 1.58 9.16 4.61
CA SER A 527 1.65 7.99 3.75
C SER A 527 2.87 7.14 4.11
N PRO A 528 2.84 5.80 3.97
CA PRO A 528 4.01 4.94 4.22
C PRO A 528 5.25 5.26 3.37
N VAL A 529 5.06 5.78 2.14
CA VAL A 529 6.14 6.21 1.25
C VAL A 529 6.00 7.70 0.95
N PHE A 530 7.08 8.45 1.18
CA PHE A 530 7.19 9.84 0.76
C PHE A 530 8.11 9.95 -0.46
N GLN A 531 7.55 10.25 -1.63
CA GLN A 531 8.31 10.51 -2.85
C GLN A 531 8.00 11.90 -3.43
N VAL A 532 9.04 12.68 -3.74
CA VAL A 532 8.89 13.99 -4.38
C VAL A 532 9.60 14.02 -5.73
N GLY A 533 8.93 14.54 -6.75
CA GLY A 533 9.44 14.63 -8.11
C GLY A 533 8.31 14.77 -9.12
N GLY A 534 8.67 14.90 -10.40
CA GLY A 534 7.70 15.03 -11.49
C GLY A 534 8.28 15.82 -12.68
N PRO A 535 7.42 16.28 -13.60
CA PRO A 535 7.84 17.06 -14.75
C PRO A 535 7.94 18.58 -14.47
N GLY A 536 7.45 19.11 -13.35
CA GLY A 536 7.36 20.55 -13.07
C GLY A 536 8.26 21.04 -11.92
N ARG A 537 7.87 22.13 -11.24
CA ARG A 537 8.57 22.66 -10.06
C ARG A 537 8.65 21.66 -8.89
N ASN A 538 7.76 20.67 -8.84
CA ASN A 538 7.87 19.55 -7.91
C ASN A 538 9.12 18.67 -8.15
N ALA A 539 9.72 18.72 -9.35
CA ALA A 539 11.03 18.15 -9.66
C ALA A 539 12.19 18.92 -9.00
N THR A 540 11.98 20.19 -8.66
CA THR A 540 12.97 21.09 -8.05
C THR A 540 12.31 21.89 -6.93
N PRO A 541 11.82 21.26 -5.86
CA PRO A 541 10.94 21.93 -4.90
C PRO A 541 11.57 23.17 -4.24
N TRP A 542 12.90 23.30 -4.27
CA TRP A 542 13.60 24.50 -3.82
C TRP A 542 13.40 25.76 -4.67
N VAL A 543 12.76 25.68 -5.84
CA VAL A 543 12.43 26.85 -6.68
C VAL A 543 11.10 27.52 -6.29
N TYR A 544 10.32 26.89 -5.39
CA TYR A 544 9.18 27.55 -4.77
C TYR A 544 9.64 28.66 -3.81
N ASP A 545 8.70 29.52 -3.41
CA ASP A 545 8.97 30.52 -2.37
C ASP A 545 9.40 29.84 -1.05
N GLN A 546 10.15 30.58 -0.23
CA GLN A 546 10.71 30.07 1.02
C GLN A 546 9.65 29.48 1.96
N ALA A 547 8.45 30.07 2.04
CA ALA A 547 7.39 29.57 2.92
C ALA A 547 6.89 28.20 2.47
N THR A 548 6.76 27.97 1.16
CA THR A 548 6.42 26.68 0.58
C THR A 548 7.52 25.64 0.78
N VAL A 549 8.79 26.02 0.60
CA VAL A 549 9.94 25.13 0.90
C VAL A 549 9.95 24.72 2.38
N ASP A 550 9.67 25.66 3.29
CA ASP A 550 9.60 25.37 4.72
C ASP A 550 8.42 24.46 5.10
N ARG A 551 7.25 24.61 4.43
CA ARG A 551 6.11 23.70 4.59
C ARG A 551 6.43 22.30 4.11
N PHE A 552 7.08 22.19 2.95
CA PHE A 552 7.55 20.92 2.42
C PHE A 552 8.54 20.23 3.37
N ARG A 553 9.51 20.99 3.89
CA ARG A 553 10.45 20.49 4.91
C ARG A 553 9.74 20.02 6.16
N ARG A 554 8.75 20.76 6.68
CA ARG A 554 7.94 20.33 7.84
C ARG A 554 7.20 19.03 7.59
N ALA A 555 6.62 18.86 6.41
CA ALA A 555 5.95 17.61 6.02
C ALA A 555 6.93 16.43 5.94
N ALA A 556 8.10 16.63 5.33
CA ALA A 556 9.15 15.60 5.28
C ALA A 556 9.67 15.23 6.68
N VAL A 557 9.82 16.20 7.58
CA VAL A 557 10.19 15.95 8.98
C VAL A 557 9.09 15.17 9.71
N LEU A 558 7.82 15.59 9.59
CA LEU A 558 6.69 14.88 10.21
C LEU A 558 6.62 13.41 9.79
N HIS A 559 6.91 13.12 8.52
CA HIS A 559 7.00 11.73 8.03
C HIS A 559 8.02 10.89 8.81
N TYR A 560 9.20 11.46 9.04
CA TYR A 560 10.26 10.81 9.79
C TYR A 560 9.96 10.75 11.31
N GLU A 561 9.16 11.68 11.83
CA GLU A 561 8.65 11.61 13.21
C GLU A 561 7.62 10.47 13.36
N LEU A 562 6.79 10.23 12.34
CA LEU A 562 5.78 9.16 12.29
C LEU A 562 6.34 7.79 11.93
N PHE A 563 7.54 7.71 11.33
CA PHE A 563 8.20 6.46 10.94
C PHE A 563 8.09 5.31 11.97
N PRO A 564 8.43 5.47 13.27
CA PRO A 564 8.38 4.35 14.21
C PRO A 564 6.97 3.75 14.37
N TYR A 565 5.92 4.56 14.20
CA TYR A 565 4.55 4.07 14.19
C TYR A 565 4.20 3.38 12.86
N LEU A 566 4.50 4.02 11.72
CA LEU A 566 4.28 3.45 10.39
C LEU A 566 5.00 2.11 10.21
N TYR A 567 6.25 2.01 10.70
CA TYR A 567 7.05 0.80 10.60
C TYR A 567 6.56 -0.31 11.53
N ARG A 568 6.09 0.02 12.73
CA ARG A 568 5.39 -0.96 13.60
C ARG A 568 4.13 -1.49 12.93
N LEU A 569 3.36 -0.62 12.28
CA LEU A 569 2.17 -1.03 11.52
C LEU A 569 2.55 -1.89 10.32
N ALA A 570 3.68 -1.65 9.67
CA ALA A 570 4.20 -2.50 8.61
C ALA A 570 4.60 -3.90 9.12
N GLN A 571 5.20 -4.00 10.31
CA GLN A 571 5.48 -5.28 10.97
C GLN A 571 4.17 -6.04 11.26
N GLN A 572 3.15 -5.34 11.78
CA GLN A 572 1.82 -5.92 11.97
C GLN A 572 1.24 -6.41 10.63
N ALA A 573 1.24 -5.56 9.60
CA ALA A 573 0.75 -5.93 8.27
C ALA A 573 1.47 -7.15 7.69
N SER A 574 2.78 -7.30 7.93
CA SER A 574 3.55 -8.45 7.43
C SER A 574 3.24 -9.78 8.10
N THR A 575 2.56 -9.74 9.25
CA THR A 575 2.21 -10.94 10.04
C THR A 575 0.71 -11.22 10.06
N THR A 576 -0.12 -10.18 9.93
CA THR A 576 -1.58 -10.30 10.00
C THR A 576 -2.28 -9.90 8.71
N GLY A 577 -1.63 -9.16 7.82
CA GLY A 577 -2.26 -8.57 6.64
C GLY A 577 -3.17 -7.37 6.93
N VAL A 578 -3.29 -6.94 8.20
CA VAL A 578 -4.06 -5.74 8.56
C VAL A 578 -3.37 -4.50 7.98
N PRO A 579 -4.09 -3.64 7.24
CA PRO A 579 -3.50 -2.48 6.57
C PRO A 579 -2.93 -1.42 7.54
N ILE A 580 -1.91 -0.68 7.06
CA ILE A 580 -1.31 0.46 7.79
C ILE A 580 -2.30 1.63 7.80
N THR A 581 -2.71 2.08 6.62
CA THR A 581 -3.75 3.09 6.44
C THR A 581 -5.07 2.40 6.10
N ARG A 582 -6.16 2.74 6.78
CA ARG A 582 -7.43 2.02 6.73
C ARG A 582 -8.57 2.96 6.36
N PRO A 583 -9.53 2.53 5.51
CA PRO A 583 -10.77 3.27 5.34
C PRO A 583 -11.51 3.28 6.68
N MET A 584 -12.24 4.35 6.99
CA MET A 584 -12.95 4.47 8.28
C MET A 584 -13.88 3.25 8.55
N ALA A 585 -14.54 2.76 7.50
CA ALA A 585 -15.40 1.58 7.56
C ALA A 585 -14.70 0.26 7.92
N PHE A 586 -13.37 0.19 7.87
CA PHE A 586 -12.62 -0.99 8.31
C PHE A 586 -12.70 -1.15 9.84
N ASP A 587 -12.46 -0.06 10.59
CA ASP A 587 -12.48 -0.07 12.05
C ASP A 587 -13.90 0.17 12.60
N TYR A 588 -14.78 0.82 11.83
CA TYR A 588 -16.15 1.19 12.22
C TYR A 588 -17.21 0.69 11.22
N PRO A 589 -17.26 -0.62 10.87
CA PRO A 589 -18.13 -1.14 9.81
C PRO A 589 -19.63 -1.02 10.11
N HIS A 590 -20.00 -0.84 11.39
CA HIS A 590 -21.39 -0.70 11.84
C HIS A 590 -21.91 0.75 11.81
N GLU A 591 -21.04 1.74 11.57
CA GLU A 591 -21.42 3.14 11.53
C GLU A 591 -21.57 3.60 10.08
N GLU A 592 -22.80 3.92 9.64
CA GLU A 592 -23.10 4.38 8.27
C GLU A 592 -22.20 5.55 7.82
N ALA A 593 -21.88 6.46 8.74
CA ALA A 593 -21.03 7.61 8.44
C ALA A 593 -19.59 7.21 8.08
N ALA A 594 -19.08 6.09 8.60
CA ALA A 594 -17.74 5.59 8.29
C ALA A 594 -17.60 5.19 6.81
N TRP A 595 -18.68 4.70 6.19
CA TRP A 595 -18.74 4.35 4.77
C TRP A 595 -18.75 5.57 3.84
N ARG A 596 -19.15 6.74 4.36
CA ARG A 596 -19.20 8.02 3.63
C ARG A 596 -17.96 8.88 3.84
N ALA A 597 -17.18 8.61 4.89
CA ALA A 597 -15.99 9.35 5.26
C ALA A 597 -14.77 8.97 4.40
N ASP A 598 -14.84 9.26 3.10
CA ASP A 598 -13.89 8.78 2.09
C ASP A 598 -12.70 9.74 1.78
N GLN A 599 -12.66 10.91 2.43
CA GLN A 599 -11.56 11.90 2.37
C GLN A 599 -10.75 11.97 3.67
N GLN A 600 -10.82 10.90 4.46
CA GLN A 600 -10.08 10.74 5.71
C GLN A 600 -9.73 9.27 5.88
N LEU A 601 -8.77 8.99 6.75
CA LEU A 601 -8.31 7.64 7.03
C LEU A 601 -7.89 7.46 8.48
N MET A 602 -7.96 6.21 8.93
CA MET A 602 -7.23 5.76 10.11
C MET A 602 -5.82 5.35 9.70
N ILE A 603 -4.84 5.65 10.56
CA ILE A 603 -3.46 5.15 10.48
C ILE A 603 -3.27 4.30 11.73
N GLY A 604 -3.31 2.98 11.54
CA GLY A 604 -3.43 2.03 12.65
C GLY A 604 -4.66 2.30 13.52
N GLU A 605 -4.56 1.99 14.81
CA GLU A 605 -5.69 2.02 15.74
C GLU A 605 -6.00 3.42 16.31
N ASP A 606 -4.99 4.31 16.36
CA ASP A 606 -5.03 5.48 17.27
C ASP A 606 -4.93 6.85 16.60
N LEU A 607 -4.58 6.92 15.31
CA LEU A 607 -4.35 8.18 14.61
C LEU A 607 -5.34 8.33 13.45
N LEU A 608 -6.12 9.41 13.46
CA LEU A 608 -7.04 9.77 12.38
C LEU A 608 -6.49 11.00 11.65
N ALA A 609 -6.42 10.92 10.33
CA ALA A 609 -6.00 12.03 9.48
C ALA A 609 -7.08 12.36 8.43
N ALA A 610 -7.36 13.65 8.24
CA ALA A 610 -8.18 14.14 7.14
C ALA A 610 -7.40 15.24 6.37
N PRO A 611 -6.54 14.86 5.41
CA PRO A 611 -5.81 15.82 4.57
C PRO A 611 -6.75 16.81 3.86
N VAL A 612 -6.29 18.04 3.64
CA VAL A 612 -7.09 19.05 2.93
C VAL A 612 -7.02 18.78 1.42
N THR A 613 -8.03 18.08 0.90
CA THR A 613 -8.10 17.66 -0.52
C THR A 613 -8.89 18.62 -1.41
N ALA A 614 -9.39 19.73 -0.86
CA ALA A 614 -10.02 20.82 -1.59
C ALA A 614 -9.69 22.13 -0.88
N ASP A 615 -8.67 22.84 -1.35
CA ASP A 615 -8.26 24.10 -0.72
C ASP A 615 -8.98 25.29 -1.35
N ARG A 616 -9.66 26.10 -0.53
CA ARG A 616 -10.33 27.33 -0.96
C ARG A 616 -9.37 28.34 -1.58
N ALA A 617 -8.07 28.23 -1.30
CA ALA A 617 -7.04 29.08 -1.90
C ALA A 617 -6.98 28.98 -3.44
N GLU A 618 -7.39 27.85 -4.04
CA GLU A 618 -7.53 27.72 -5.50
C GLU A 618 -8.98 27.81 -5.99
N ALA A 619 -9.95 27.43 -5.16
CA ALA A 619 -11.36 27.43 -5.57
C ALA A 619 -12.01 28.83 -5.50
N ASP A 620 -11.65 29.67 -4.52
CA ASP A 620 -12.47 30.83 -4.13
C ASP A 620 -11.66 32.08 -3.74
N GLY A 621 -10.58 32.46 -4.44
CA GLY A 621 -9.96 33.81 -4.34
C GLY A 621 -9.49 34.29 -2.94
N ALA A 622 -9.52 33.43 -1.92
CA ALA A 622 -9.33 33.76 -0.51
C ALA A 622 -7.98 33.26 0.01
N ALA A 623 -6.93 33.47 -0.79
CA ALA A 623 -5.56 33.12 -0.42
C ALA A 623 -5.23 33.69 0.97
N GLY A 624 -4.84 32.81 1.91
CA GLY A 624 -4.47 33.19 3.28
C GLY A 624 -5.54 33.02 4.35
N ARG A 625 -6.76 32.56 4.03
CA ARG A 625 -7.74 32.13 5.05
C ARG A 625 -7.59 30.63 5.37
N PRO A 626 -7.90 30.19 6.61
CA PRO A 626 -8.07 28.78 6.90
C PRO A 626 -9.15 28.14 6.00
N THR A 627 -8.93 26.89 5.61
CA THR A 627 -9.88 26.09 4.83
C THR A 627 -10.68 25.21 5.79
N PRO A 628 -12.03 25.27 5.78
CA PRO A 628 -12.85 24.36 6.56
C PRO A 628 -12.80 22.96 5.97
N VAL A 629 -12.58 21.98 6.84
CA VAL A 629 -12.53 20.56 6.49
C VAL A 629 -13.60 19.83 7.28
N ASP A 630 -14.48 19.12 6.57
CA ASP A 630 -15.42 18.21 7.20
C ASP A 630 -14.69 16.95 7.67
N VAL A 631 -14.76 16.67 8.97
CA VAL A 631 -14.14 15.50 9.59
C VAL A 631 -15.20 14.73 10.36
N TRP A 632 -15.39 13.47 10.00
CA TRP A 632 -16.17 12.57 10.82
C TRP A 632 -15.28 11.96 11.91
N LEU A 633 -15.60 12.21 13.17
CA LEU A 633 -14.91 11.61 14.29
C LEU A 633 -15.72 10.40 14.77
N PRO A 634 -15.14 9.19 14.81
CA PRO A 634 -15.81 8.00 15.34
C PRO A 634 -16.23 8.18 16.81
N THR A 635 -17.18 7.36 17.27
CA THR A 635 -17.65 7.40 18.66
C THR A 635 -16.48 7.31 19.66
N GLY A 636 -16.45 8.23 20.63
CA GLY A 636 -15.35 8.38 21.59
C GLY A 636 -14.83 9.82 21.64
N LYS A 637 -13.68 10.03 22.28
CA LYS A 637 -13.02 11.33 22.37
C LYS A 637 -11.76 11.34 21.51
N TRP A 638 -11.49 12.46 20.86
CA TRP A 638 -10.35 12.65 19.97
C TRP A 638 -9.62 13.93 20.32
N ILE A 639 -8.29 13.89 20.33
CA ILE A 639 -7.43 15.02 20.64
C ILE A 639 -6.88 15.55 19.34
N ASP A 640 -7.24 16.78 19.00
CA ASP A 640 -6.65 17.49 17.88
C ASP A 640 -5.16 17.78 18.21
N LEU A 641 -4.25 17.22 17.41
CA LEU A 641 -2.82 17.30 17.67
C LEU A 641 -2.21 18.67 17.39
N HIS A 642 -2.91 19.57 16.69
CA HIS A 642 -2.37 20.89 16.38
C HIS A 642 -2.69 21.93 17.46
N ASN A 643 -3.87 21.87 18.06
CA ASN A 643 -4.32 22.81 19.09
C ASN A 643 -4.49 22.18 20.49
N GLY A 644 -4.41 20.85 20.61
CA GLY A 644 -4.55 20.11 21.87
C GLY A 644 -5.98 19.95 22.38
N ASN A 645 -6.99 20.42 21.64
CA ASN A 645 -8.38 20.37 22.06
C ASN A 645 -8.93 18.93 22.01
N VAL A 646 -9.74 18.59 23.00
CA VAL A 646 -10.51 17.34 23.03
C VAL A 646 -11.87 17.56 22.39
N VAL A 647 -12.21 16.71 21.43
CA VAL A 647 -13.46 16.76 20.67
C VAL A 647 -14.23 15.46 20.88
N GLU A 648 -15.51 15.57 21.21
CA GLU A 648 -16.43 14.42 21.25
C GLU A 648 -16.79 14.00 19.82
N GLY A 649 -16.61 12.71 19.53
CA GLY A 649 -16.93 12.06 18.26
C GLY A 649 -18.35 11.48 18.21
N GLY A 650 -18.56 10.51 17.31
CA GLY A 650 -19.87 10.04 16.88
C GLY A 650 -20.59 11.03 15.96
N ARG A 651 -19.85 11.98 15.37
CA ARG A 651 -20.40 13.10 14.60
C ARG A 651 -19.41 13.68 13.59
N TRP A 652 -19.96 14.40 12.62
CA TRP A 652 -19.20 15.31 11.77
C TRP A 652 -18.88 16.60 12.50
N VAL A 653 -17.67 17.12 12.30
CA VAL A 653 -17.22 18.42 12.77
C VAL A 653 -16.58 19.18 11.60
N VAL A 654 -16.63 20.51 11.65
CA VAL A 654 -15.90 21.36 10.70
C VAL A 654 -14.63 21.86 11.39
N ARG A 655 -13.48 21.60 10.79
CA ARG A 655 -12.17 22.04 11.29
C ARG A 655 -11.50 23.01 10.32
N GLU A 656 -11.33 24.25 10.78
CA GLU A 656 -10.55 25.28 10.07
C GLU A 656 -9.07 24.91 10.05
N SER A 657 -8.45 24.90 8.87
CA SER A 657 -7.06 24.46 8.68
C SER A 657 -6.27 25.43 7.80
N THR A 658 -5.24 26.05 8.37
CA THR A 658 -4.28 26.86 7.60
C THR A 658 -3.42 26.00 6.66
N LEU A 659 -2.59 26.61 5.80
CA LEU A 659 -1.62 25.86 4.96
C LEU A 659 -0.51 25.19 5.79
N ASP A 660 -0.34 25.56 7.06
CA ASP A 660 0.72 25.04 7.91
C ASP A 660 0.34 23.76 8.66
N GLU A 661 -0.92 23.34 8.56
CA GLU A 661 -1.48 22.20 9.27
C GLU A 661 -2.57 21.49 8.46
N PHE A 662 -3.01 20.33 8.94
CA PHE A 662 -4.19 19.64 8.46
C PHE A 662 -4.83 18.87 9.62
N PRO A 663 -6.09 18.44 9.49
CA PRO A 663 -6.72 17.65 10.52
C PRO A 663 -6.00 16.35 10.86
N LEU A 664 -5.44 16.31 12.08
CA LEU A 664 -4.80 15.13 12.66
C LEU A 664 -5.23 14.97 14.12
N TYR A 665 -5.74 13.79 14.45
CA TYR A 665 -6.34 13.50 15.75
C TYR A 665 -5.78 12.22 16.37
N LEU A 666 -5.46 12.27 17.65
CA LEU A 666 -5.12 11.11 18.46
C LEU A 666 -6.35 10.65 19.26
N ARG A 667 -6.66 9.36 19.23
CA ARG A 667 -7.73 8.78 20.04
C ARG A 667 -7.46 8.99 21.55
N ALA A 668 -8.46 9.39 22.31
CA ALA A 668 -8.33 9.47 23.77
C ALA A 668 -8.07 8.07 24.36
N GLY A 669 -7.04 7.98 25.21
CA GLY A 669 -6.51 6.71 25.71
C GLY A 669 -5.68 5.90 24.71
N GLY A 670 -5.43 6.45 23.52
CA GLY A 670 -4.49 5.90 22.54
C GLY A 670 -3.08 6.49 22.66
N GLY A 671 -2.16 5.96 21.86
CA GLY A 671 -0.80 6.48 21.76
C GLY A 671 -0.04 5.88 20.60
N ILE A 672 0.93 6.62 20.09
CA ILE A 672 1.76 6.22 18.96
C ILE A 672 3.24 6.35 19.30
N ALA A 673 4.08 5.51 18.69
CA ALA A 673 5.51 5.77 18.67
C ALA A 673 5.75 7.01 17.78
N PHE A 674 6.49 7.99 18.29
CA PHE A 674 6.62 9.29 17.62
C PHE A 674 7.95 9.93 17.97
N ASN A 675 8.84 10.00 17.01
CA ASN A 675 10.20 10.49 17.19
C ASN A 675 10.26 12.01 17.04
N GLN A 676 9.62 12.75 17.93
CA GLN A 676 9.55 14.21 17.84
C GLN A 676 10.96 14.83 17.73
N ARG A 677 11.19 15.58 16.65
CA ARG A 677 12.52 16.10 16.29
C ARG A 677 12.73 17.52 16.81
N ASP A 678 12.55 17.70 18.11
CA ASP A 678 12.84 18.97 18.76
C ASP A 678 14.37 19.16 18.90
N PRO A 679 14.96 20.20 18.29
CA PRO A 679 16.41 20.39 18.30
C PRO A 679 16.98 20.67 19.70
N ASP A 680 16.15 21.15 20.63
CA ASP A 680 16.58 21.57 21.97
C ASP A 680 16.47 20.51 23.05
N ILE A 681 15.89 19.34 22.76
CA ILE A 681 15.65 18.31 23.79
C ILE A 681 16.80 17.28 23.86
N TRP A 682 17.43 17.00 22.72
CA TRP A 682 18.39 15.91 22.59
C TRP A 682 19.85 16.39 22.61
N PRO A 683 20.76 15.66 23.29
CA PRO A 683 22.16 16.05 23.39
C PRO A 683 22.87 15.98 22.03
N THR A 684 22.55 14.96 21.23
CA THR A 684 22.95 14.88 19.83
C THR A 684 21.77 15.33 18.96
N PRO A 685 21.96 16.23 17.98
CA PRO A 685 20.90 16.57 17.02
C PRO A 685 20.47 15.36 16.18
N TRP A 686 19.25 15.41 15.66
CA TRP A 686 18.79 14.43 14.67
C TRP A 686 19.58 14.58 13.38
N GLY A 687 20.06 13.45 12.84
CA GLY A 687 20.67 13.43 11.52
C GLY A 687 19.64 13.72 10.43
N LEU A 688 20.12 14.27 9.30
CA LEU A 688 19.25 14.64 8.18
C LEU A 688 18.47 13.44 7.61
N ASN A 689 19.13 12.30 7.39
CA ASN A 689 18.53 11.03 6.95
C ASN A 689 18.51 9.97 8.07
N ASP A 690 18.29 10.39 9.32
CA ASP A 690 18.26 9.46 10.46
C ASP A 690 16.85 8.95 10.73
N ILE A 691 16.30 8.13 9.83
CA ILE A 691 14.91 7.66 9.94
C ILE A 691 14.70 6.68 11.11
N ASN A 692 15.73 5.90 11.45
CA ASN A 692 15.64 4.82 12.43
C ASN A 692 16.83 4.83 13.40
N PRO A 693 16.91 5.82 14.31
CA PRO A 693 17.99 5.89 15.28
C PRO A 693 17.93 4.69 16.25
N LYS A 694 19.10 4.23 16.71
CA LYS A 694 19.20 3.09 17.64
C LYS A 694 19.31 3.49 19.11
N ASP A 695 19.73 4.73 19.38
CA ASP A 695 20.06 5.21 20.73
C ASP A 695 18.89 5.94 21.41
N ARG A 696 17.90 6.39 20.63
CA ARG A 696 16.74 7.14 21.10
C ARG A 696 15.43 6.69 20.45
N THR A 697 14.32 6.90 21.17
CA THR A 697 12.96 6.69 20.67
C THR A 697 12.01 7.71 21.30
N GLY A 698 10.89 7.99 20.65
CA GLY A 698 9.85 8.86 21.18
C GLY A 698 8.45 8.26 21.14
N TRP A 699 7.53 8.91 21.85
CA TRP A 699 6.13 8.54 21.97
C TRP A 699 5.24 9.77 22.04
N LEU A 700 4.05 9.68 21.46
CA LEU A 700 2.97 10.64 21.64
C LEU A 700 1.78 9.90 22.26
N ILE A 701 1.42 10.23 23.50
CA ILE A 701 0.43 9.47 24.29
C ILE A 701 -0.70 10.35 24.81
N SER A 702 -1.91 9.81 24.88
CA SER A 702 -3.06 10.54 25.41
C SER A 702 -2.94 10.85 26.92
N PRO A 703 -3.33 12.05 27.38
CA PRO A 703 -3.43 12.37 28.81
C PRO A 703 -4.57 11.62 29.53
N HIS A 704 -5.43 10.90 28.82
CA HIS A 704 -6.59 10.22 29.40
C HIS A 704 -6.26 8.90 30.11
N GLY A 705 -5.05 8.36 29.92
CA GLY A 705 -4.67 7.05 30.43
C GLY A 705 -5.30 5.90 29.63
N GLY A 706 -4.90 4.66 29.91
CA GLY A 706 -5.38 3.47 29.20
C GLY A 706 -4.57 3.09 27.97
N THR A 707 -3.60 3.92 27.58
CA THR A 707 -2.65 3.65 26.50
C THR A 707 -1.80 2.41 26.80
N SER A 708 -1.63 1.54 25.82
CA SER A 708 -0.63 0.47 25.79
C SER A 708 -0.12 0.32 24.35
N VAL A 709 1.03 0.91 24.06
CA VAL A 709 1.59 0.94 22.70
C VAL A 709 3.01 0.36 22.69
N THR A 710 3.36 -0.33 21.62
CA THR A 710 4.70 -0.88 21.37
C THR A 710 5.23 -0.28 20.07
N ASN A 711 6.51 0.08 20.02
CA ASN A 711 7.18 0.61 18.83
C ASN A 711 7.76 -0.54 18.01
N HIS A 712 8.39 -0.21 16.88
CA HIS A 712 8.94 -1.19 15.96
C HIS A 712 10.19 -1.93 16.47
N THR A 713 10.78 -1.50 17.59
CA THR A 713 11.93 -2.15 18.23
C THR A 713 11.55 -2.97 19.47
N GLY A 714 10.26 -3.05 19.81
CA GLY A 714 9.76 -3.76 20.98
C GLY A 714 9.72 -2.95 22.28
N GLY A 715 10.10 -1.68 22.26
CA GLY A 715 9.88 -0.77 23.39
C GLY A 715 8.40 -0.52 23.59
N LYS A 716 7.97 -0.29 24.83
CA LYS A 716 6.56 -0.17 25.22
C LYS A 716 6.32 1.04 26.11
N VAL A 717 5.17 1.70 25.92
CA VAL A 717 4.62 2.69 26.85
C VAL A 717 3.22 2.28 27.28
N GLU A 718 3.00 2.31 28.59
CA GLU A 718 1.71 2.04 29.23
C GLU A 718 1.30 3.22 30.11
N THR A 719 0.01 3.51 30.17
CA THR A 719 -0.50 4.61 31.00
C THR A 719 -1.71 4.19 31.84
N ARG A 720 -1.78 4.72 33.06
CA ARG A 720 -2.91 4.52 33.96
C ARG A 720 -3.32 5.83 34.58
N ARG A 721 -4.58 6.21 34.43
CA ARG A 721 -5.14 7.42 35.07
C ARG A 721 -5.84 7.06 36.38
N MET A 722 -5.58 7.84 37.43
CA MET A 722 -6.13 7.69 38.78
C MET A 722 -6.55 9.07 39.29
N GLY A 723 -7.76 9.50 38.92
CA GLY A 723 -8.20 10.88 39.15
C GLY A 723 -7.32 11.89 38.40
N ARG A 724 -6.64 12.77 39.16
CA ARG A 724 -5.69 13.76 38.62
C ARG A 724 -4.30 13.18 38.34
N LEU A 725 -4.02 11.97 38.77
CA LEU A 725 -2.72 11.33 38.54
C LEU A 725 -2.71 10.59 37.20
N LEU A 726 -1.70 10.83 36.38
CA LEU A 726 -1.37 10.01 35.23
C LEU A 726 -0.04 9.31 35.50
N GLU A 727 -0.09 7.98 35.62
CA GLU A 727 1.09 7.13 35.67
C GLU A 727 1.47 6.74 34.25
N VAL A 728 2.74 6.91 33.89
CA VAL A 728 3.33 6.47 32.62
C VAL A 728 4.45 5.49 32.92
N ARG A 729 4.44 4.31 32.30
CA ARG A 729 5.49 3.31 32.40
C ARG A 729 6.12 3.10 31.04
N VAL A 730 7.44 3.15 30.98
CA VAL A 730 8.23 2.84 29.80
C VAL A 730 8.95 1.53 30.07
N SER A 731 9.05 0.63 29.09
CA SER A 731 9.89 -0.57 29.20
C SER A 731 10.48 -0.96 27.86
N GLY A 732 11.67 -1.58 27.86
CA GLY A 732 12.33 -2.08 26.64
C GLY A 732 12.64 -1.03 25.57
N SER A 733 12.60 0.27 25.91
CA SER A 733 12.84 1.37 24.99
C SER A 733 14.34 1.64 24.79
N ALA A 734 14.65 2.52 23.85
CA ALA A 734 16.02 2.99 23.64
C ALA A 734 16.55 3.74 24.87
N LYS A 735 17.88 3.88 24.95
CA LYS A 735 18.58 4.47 26.10
C LYS A 735 18.02 5.83 26.48
N GLU A 736 17.75 6.68 25.48
CA GLU A 736 17.05 7.95 25.68
C GLU A 736 15.62 7.86 25.13
N THR A 737 14.63 8.19 25.95
CA THR A 737 13.21 8.15 25.55
C THR A 737 12.54 9.50 25.74
N GLN A 738 11.81 9.96 24.72
CA GLN A 738 10.96 11.14 24.80
C GLN A 738 9.50 10.72 24.85
N ILE A 739 8.69 11.40 25.66
CA ILE A 739 7.25 11.20 25.70
C ILE A 739 6.58 12.56 25.61
N THR A 740 5.71 12.71 24.63
CA THR A 740 4.91 13.90 24.40
C THR A 740 3.46 13.60 24.78
N ILE A 741 2.89 14.49 25.58
CA ILE A 741 1.51 14.39 26.06
C ILE A 741 0.79 15.67 25.65
N PRO A 742 -0.13 15.59 24.67
CA PRO A 742 -0.83 16.76 24.19
C PRO A 742 -1.80 17.31 25.23
N GLY A 743 -1.97 18.63 25.24
CA GLY A 743 -2.87 19.34 26.15
C GLY A 743 -2.12 20.10 27.26
N PRO A 744 -2.82 20.50 28.34
CA PRO A 744 -2.28 21.39 29.35
C PRO A 744 -1.13 20.76 30.14
N ALA A 745 -0.21 21.60 30.59
CA ALA A 745 0.93 21.20 31.40
C ALA A 745 0.48 20.62 32.75
N PRO A 746 1.15 19.56 33.26
CA PRO A 746 0.90 19.07 34.61
C PRO A 746 1.37 20.09 35.64
N MET A 747 0.76 20.04 36.81
CA MET A 747 1.18 20.82 37.97
C MET A 747 2.50 20.31 38.57
N LEU A 748 2.72 19.00 38.55
CA LEU A 748 3.92 18.34 39.09
C LEU A 748 4.27 17.10 38.26
N ALA A 749 5.56 16.79 38.16
CA ALA A 749 6.06 15.55 37.59
C ALA A 749 7.11 14.91 38.50
N SER A 750 7.02 13.60 38.71
CA SER A 750 8.00 12.77 39.42
C SER A 750 8.45 11.64 38.50
N ILE A 751 9.74 11.33 38.48
CA ILE A 751 10.34 10.28 37.65
C ILE A 751 11.05 9.29 38.59
N ASP A 752 10.71 8.01 38.49
CA ASP A 752 11.30 6.91 39.25
C ASP A 752 11.27 7.10 40.78
N GLY A 753 10.17 7.67 41.28
CA GLY A 753 9.97 7.91 42.71
C GLY A 753 10.72 9.13 43.26
N SER A 754 11.30 9.96 42.38
CA SER A 754 11.92 11.23 42.78
C SER A 754 10.92 12.17 43.43
N HIS A 755 11.41 13.13 44.23
CA HIS A 755 10.62 14.31 44.56
C HIS A 755 10.14 15.01 43.27
N PRO A 756 9.03 15.77 43.32
CA PRO A 756 8.56 16.53 42.17
C PRO A 756 9.69 17.38 41.57
N MET A 757 9.94 17.19 40.28
CA MET A 757 11.02 17.86 39.57
C MET A 757 10.56 19.23 39.07
N PRO A 758 11.38 20.28 39.18
CA PRO A 758 11.06 21.57 38.57
C PRO A 758 11.05 21.46 37.05
N ARG A 759 10.12 22.19 36.41
CA ARG A 759 10.08 22.35 34.97
C ARG A 759 11.40 22.94 34.45
N SER A 760 11.96 22.36 33.40
CA SER A 760 13.14 22.90 32.71
C SER A 760 12.73 23.67 31.45
N SER A 761 13.58 24.59 30.96
CA SER A 761 13.49 25.03 29.57
C SER A 761 13.90 23.89 28.63
N PRO A 762 13.51 23.92 27.34
CA PRO A 762 14.01 22.94 26.36
C PRO A 762 15.54 22.84 26.36
N GLU A 763 16.26 23.96 26.33
CA GLU A 763 17.73 24.01 26.28
C GLU A 763 18.37 23.40 27.53
N GLN A 764 17.76 23.62 28.70
CA GLN A 764 18.19 22.99 29.94
C GLN A 764 17.98 21.47 29.92
N LEU A 765 16.94 20.99 29.23
CA LEU A 765 16.65 19.56 29.12
C LEU A 765 17.64 18.83 28.21
N ARG A 766 18.21 19.52 27.21
CA ARG A 766 19.28 19.01 26.33
C ARG A 766 20.39 18.29 27.10
N GLY A 767 20.91 18.95 28.14
CA GLY A 767 22.03 18.47 28.94
C GLY A 767 21.66 17.53 30.10
N LYS A 768 20.37 17.22 30.29
CA LYS A 768 19.90 16.37 31.39
C LYS A 768 19.59 14.96 30.91
N ALA A 769 19.82 13.97 31.78
CA ALA A 769 19.41 12.58 31.54
C ALA A 769 17.90 12.38 31.71
N THR A 770 17.29 13.12 32.65
CA THR A 770 15.85 13.13 32.92
C THR A 770 15.32 14.53 33.13
N GLY A 771 14.05 14.74 32.82
CA GLY A 771 13.33 15.95 33.17
C GLY A 771 12.10 16.17 32.31
N TRP A 772 11.50 17.34 32.46
CA TRP A 772 10.32 17.69 31.70
C TRP A 772 10.28 19.18 31.35
N THR A 773 9.59 19.48 30.26
CA THR A 773 9.30 20.84 29.80
C THR A 773 7.91 20.89 29.16
N THR A 774 7.52 22.05 28.64
CA THR A 774 6.36 22.17 27.78
C THR A 774 6.73 22.89 26.50
N LYS A 775 5.97 22.59 25.45
CA LYS A 775 6.09 23.18 24.13
C LYS A 775 4.72 23.65 23.68
N ASP A 776 4.66 24.85 23.11
CA ASP A 776 3.44 25.37 22.50
C ASP A 776 3.38 25.01 21.01
N GLY A 777 2.19 25.12 20.43
CA GLY A 777 1.95 24.86 19.01
C GLY A 777 1.68 23.37 18.69
N PRO A 778 1.82 22.98 17.41
CA PRO A 778 1.51 21.63 16.96
C PRO A 778 2.30 20.55 17.67
N PHE A 779 1.62 19.48 18.05
CA PHE A 779 2.16 18.39 18.87
C PHE A 779 2.77 18.92 20.18
N GLY A 780 2.26 20.07 20.65
CA GLY A 780 2.64 20.72 21.89
C GLY A 780 1.94 20.10 23.09
N GLY A 781 2.35 20.54 24.27
CA GLY A 781 1.95 20.00 25.55
C GLY A 781 3.17 19.69 26.40
N THR A 782 3.11 18.57 27.13
CA THR A 782 4.19 18.18 28.05
C THR A 782 5.17 17.27 27.36
N ILE A 783 6.46 17.60 27.47
CA ILE A 783 7.56 16.77 26.96
C ILE A 783 8.34 16.22 28.14
N LEU A 784 8.46 14.90 28.20
CA LEU A 784 9.27 14.16 29.16
C LEU A 784 10.51 13.61 28.47
N LYS A 785 11.66 13.73 29.13
CA LYS A 785 12.88 12.99 28.79
C LYS A 785 13.17 12.00 29.91
N VAL A 786 13.21 10.72 29.59
CA VAL A 786 13.36 9.62 30.56
C VAL A 786 14.31 8.54 30.02
N PRO A 787 15.03 7.80 30.89
CA PRO A 787 15.77 6.62 30.47
C PRO A 787 14.82 5.46 30.13
N ALA A 788 15.40 4.39 29.60
CA ALA A 788 14.69 3.12 29.47
C ALA A 788 14.22 2.61 30.84
N ASN A 789 13.06 1.96 30.86
CA ASN A 789 12.46 1.32 32.05
C ASN A 789 12.02 2.30 33.17
N SER A 790 11.64 3.53 32.83
CA SER A 790 11.16 4.52 33.80
C SER A 790 9.67 4.42 34.12
N LYS A 791 9.33 4.85 35.34
CA LYS A 791 7.98 5.16 35.81
C LYS A 791 7.86 6.65 36.08
N VAL A 792 6.91 7.31 35.43
CA VAL A 792 6.60 8.74 35.63
C VAL A 792 5.23 8.89 36.26
N LEU A 793 5.11 9.82 37.21
CA LEU A 793 3.84 10.25 37.80
C LEU A 793 3.64 11.74 37.50
N LEU A 794 2.55 12.06 36.82
CA LEU A 794 2.13 13.42 36.51
C LEU A 794 0.88 13.78 37.29
N VAL A 795 0.86 14.98 37.88
CA VAL A 795 -0.33 15.54 38.52
C VAL A 795 -0.97 16.51 37.53
N MET A 796 -2.04 16.08 36.87
CA MET A 796 -2.77 16.87 35.89
C MET A 796 -3.57 17.99 36.57
N ALA A 797 -3.64 19.13 35.88
CA ALA A 797 -4.43 20.29 36.29
C ALA A 797 -5.93 19.98 36.42
#